data_AF-A0A2Z3UK16-F1
#
_entry.id   AF-A0A2Z3UK16-F1
#
_cell.length_a   1.000
_cell.length_b   1.000
_cell.length_c   1.000
_cell.angle_alpha   90.00
_cell.angle_beta   90.00
_cell.angle_gamma   90.00
#
_symmetry.space_group_name_H-M   'P 1'
#
loop_
_entity.id
_entity.type
_entity.pdbx_description
1 polymer ?
#
loop_
_entity_poly.entity_id
_entity_poly.type
_entity_poly.pdbx_seq_one_letter_code
_entity_poly.pdbx_strand_id
1 'polypeptide(L)'
;MDVDIWAWVGDTQRQLHEAGNTGLAMAIGDVPAQALEGRYSQLDVLAPAIAQQAENLELPWLEFYARYWHLIGRIGDRAQGAVAIADAETLVEFAKRDDVRECPAAPGAVVALTVAQTNADGAGYAAERLALLAAVDIEPEALAFSAIAEQYVAALVDAGRVNEAVIHAEAAVAELGGAGREASWELGAASARALLAAGRAEDALVALDAAAGFKPDDPVAKEHREGVLRALVLATLGRVQESVDALPDLDVVGDHPRDWVEWAHAIRRLTGAAQITNTWQLGRVLKQWIDYFAMMGGYRARVELALVAGHLAIARQGAWQARLLADIAESAAGELREPGDIAERIAALRTAADEVELPKAPGPQAELVGYFDASDGFNADPERWVEWLTPVSGKDLEATRRHTTTLGFLGYPAKGADIYWTMLVESGTIETADPQDASYLTGLLIEARQDERLEQMAERLPDAQRHLALGRLHRARERWEQAAAEGEAAVAAGAGIEARRLWSAAVQQTDDNAKGATILREVLDSAEIEGEDIWRMITMATAAEDWETVRLGAAKVGMPLKSTEGPIEEEMGLVRLILPAPDGTQRQVISLRTGPATARLAIPQPPGMDYNAGDLVVFEPQLLEPIPESAEEQENFVPPFAAVSMLRPGGYTSWFFDGAAPSESDWTEFNEVLAERGWPMWVYSDDNYTVTHPTSGEPLPGVFGWIAVPPDASPVEVDALLDDATERWVHPLAWLELAKAVDVEVERHERITKEYGL
;
A
#
# COMPACT_ATOMS: atom_id res chain seq x y z
N MET A 1 4.75 -41.67 -6.15
CA MET A 1 3.61 -40.87 -5.67
C MET A 1 4.21 -39.54 -5.33
N ASP A 2 4.12 -38.60 -6.28
CA ASP A 2 4.57 -37.22 -6.04
C ASP A 2 3.74 -36.65 -4.91
N VAL A 3 4.42 -36.17 -3.87
CA VAL A 3 3.77 -35.49 -2.78
C VAL A 3 3.81 -34.01 -3.10
N ASP A 4 2.68 -33.50 -3.59
CA ASP A 4 2.47 -32.09 -3.85
C ASP A 4 2.50 -31.29 -2.54
N ILE A 5 3.11 -30.10 -2.54
CA ILE A 5 3.11 -29.19 -1.39
C ILE A 5 1.68 -28.90 -0.94
N TRP A 6 0.72 -28.86 -1.87
CA TRP A 6 -0.69 -28.66 -1.55
C TRP A 6 -1.31 -29.84 -0.78
N ALA A 7 -0.80 -31.05 -0.98
CA ALA A 7 -1.19 -32.20 -0.17
C ALA A 7 -0.67 -32.05 1.27
N TRP A 8 0.58 -31.60 1.46
CA TRP A 8 1.14 -31.30 2.79
C TRP A 8 0.38 -30.18 3.50
N VAL A 9 0.08 -29.08 2.79
CA VAL A 9 -0.72 -27.97 3.32
C VAL A 9 -2.10 -28.48 3.72
N GLY A 10 -2.81 -29.18 2.83
CA GLY A 10 -4.14 -29.69 3.11
C GLY A 10 -4.20 -30.70 4.26
N ASP A 11 -3.20 -31.57 4.39
CA ASP A 11 -3.08 -32.51 5.51
C ASP A 11 -2.85 -31.78 6.83
N THR A 12 -2.01 -30.74 6.80
CA THR A 12 -1.69 -29.93 7.99
C THR A 12 -2.85 -29.05 8.40
N GLN A 13 -3.60 -28.48 7.45
CA GLN A 13 -4.83 -27.73 7.73
C GLN A 13 -5.82 -28.60 8.52
N ARG A 14 -6.00 -29.86 8.11
CA ARG A 14 -6.86 -30.81 8.84
C ARG A 14 -6.34 -31.09 10.24
N GLN A 15 -5.04 -31.37 10.39
CA GLN A 15 -4.42 -31.63 11.71
C GLN A 15 -4.53 -30.43 12.66
N LEU A 16 -4.30 -29.21 12.16
CA LEU A 16 -4.41 -27.98 12.93
C LEU A 16 -5.85 -27.70 13.35
N HIS A 17 -6.82 -27.93 12.45
CA HIS A 17 -8.23 -27.81 12.76
C HIS A 17 -8.67 -28.80 13.86
N GLU A 18 -8.26 -30.07 13.76
CA GLU A 18 -8.51 -31.10 14.78
C GLU A 18 -7.86 -30.76 16.13
N ALA A 19 -6.71 -30.07 16.12
CA ALA A 19 -6.01 -29.60 17.31
C ALA A 19 -6.54 -28.27 17.89
N GLY A 20 -7.61 -27.70 17.35
CA GLY A 20 -8.21 -26.44 17.81
C GLY A 20 -7.50 -25.16 17.34
N ASN A 21 -6.54 -25.27 16.41
CA ASN A 21 -5.81 -24.15 15.81
C ASN A 21 -6.45 -23.69 14.49
N THR A 22 -7.77 -23.46 14.48
CA THR A 22 -8.54 -23.16 13.27
C THR A 22 -8.06 -21.89 12.54
N GLY A 23 -7.67 -20.84 13.28
CA GLY A 23 -7.14 -19.61 12.68
C GLY A 23 -5.85 -19.83 11.91
N LEU A 24 -4.93 -20.65 12.44
CA LEU A 24 -3.69 -21.01 11.74
C LEU A 24 -3.97 -21.87 10.51
N ALA A 25 -4.92 -22.82 10.62
CA ALA A 25 -5.31 -23.68 9.49
C ALA A 25 -5.87 -22.88 8.30
N MET A 26 -6.66 -21.83 8.56
CA MET A 26 -7.12 -20.93 7.50
C MET A 26 -5.95 -20.13 6.91
N ALA A 27 -5.16 -19.51 7.78
CA ALA A 27 -4.07 -18.62 7.40
C ALA A 27 -3.02 -19.27 6.49
N ILE A 28 -2.69 -20.55 6.71
CA ILE A 28 -1.64 -21.25 5.92
C ILE A 28 -2.02 -21.52 4.47
N GLY A 29 -3.32 -21.65 4.18
CA GLY A 29 -3.81 -21.82 2.81
C GLY A 29 -3.71 -20.53 2.00
N ASP A 30 -3.82 -19.38 2.68
CA ASP A 30 -3.93 -18.08 2.03
C ASP A 30 -2.56 -17.43 1.74
N VAL A 31 -1.49 -17.79 2.46
CA VAL A 31 -0.17 -17.13 2.35
C VAL A 31 0.34 -17.01 0.90
N PRO A 32 0.30 -18.06 0.07
CA PRO A 32 0.75 -17.97 -1.33
C PRO A 32 -0.10 -16.99 -2.15
N ALA A 33 -1.42 -17.02 -1.96
CA ALA A 33 -2.33 -16.10 -2.63
C ALA A 33 -2.06 -14.66 -2.19
N GLN A 34 -1.79 -14.41 -0.89
CA GLN A 34 -1.40 -13.08 -0.41
C GLN A 34 -0.11 -12.57 -1.10
N ALA A 35 0.87 -13.45 -1.32
CA ALA A 35 2.14 -13.10 -1.95
C ALA A 35 2.01 -12.85 -3.46
N LEU A 36 1.18 -13.62 -4.17
CA LEU A 36 1.00 -13.50 -5.62
C LEU A 36 -0.02 -12.42 -6.02
N GLU A 37 -1.06 -12.18 -5.21
CA GLU A 37 -2.10 -11.19 -5.49
C GLU A 37 -1.76 -9.79 -4.99
N GLY A 38 -0.51 -9.55 -4.56
CA GLY A 38 -0.03 -8.22 -4.16
C GLY A 38 -0.57 -7.72 -2.82
N ARG A 39 -1.16 -8.59 -1.99
CA ARG A 39 -1.68 -8.27 -0.65
C ARG A 39 -0.56 -8.22 0.39
N TYR A 40 0.43 -7.35 0.15
CA TYR A 40 1.68 -7.31 0.90
C TYR A 40 1.51 -6.83 2.34
N SER A 41 0.59 -5.89 2.61
CA SER A 41 0.33 -5.44 3.97
C SER A 41 -0.22 -6.58 4.84
N GLN A 42 -1.13 -7.40 4.30
CA GLN A 42 -1.60 -8.61 4.96
C GLN A 42 -0.47 -9.64 5.11
N LEU A 43 0.32 -9.87 4.06
CA LEU A 43 1.43 -10.82 4.09
C LEU A 43 2.49 -10.47 5.15
N ASP A 44 2.86 -9.19 5.25
CA ASP A 44 3.89 -8.68 6.18
C ASP A 44 3.45 -8.80 7.65
N VAL A 45 2.15 -8.99 7.92
CA VAL A 45 1.60 -9.29 9.26
C VAL A 45 1.41 -10.80 9.46
N LEU A 46 0.78 -11.46 8.49
CA LEU A 46 0.34 -12.85 8.59
C LEU A 46 1.51 -13.83 8.63
N ALA A 47 2.48 -13.68 7.72
CA ALA A 47 3.54 -14.67 7.56
C ALA A 47 4.49 -14.73 8.78
N PRO A 48 4.92 -13.60 9.40
CA PRO A 48 5.67 -13.66 10.66
C PRO A 48 4.87 -14.30 11.81
N ALA A 49 3.57 -14.04 11.89
CA ALA A 49 2.70 -14.64 12.91
C ALA A 49 2.60 -16.17 12.75
N ILE A 50 2.40 -16.65 11.51
CA ILE A 50 2.42 -18.08 11.18
C ILE A 50 3.77 -18.70 11.54
N ALA A 51 4.88 -18.06 11.17
CA ALA A 51 6.22 -18.57 11.49
C ALA A 51 6.43 -18.72 13.00
N GLN A 52 6.05 -17.70 13.78
CA GLN A 52 6.16 -17.74 15.24
C GLN A 52 5.28 -18.82 15.87
N GLN A 53 4.06 -19.02 15.35
CA GLN A 53 3.17 -20.06 15.84
C GLN A 53 3.65 -21.46 15.46
N ALA A 54 4.20 -21.63 14.25
CA ALA A 54 4.80 -22.88 13.80
C ALA A 54 6.02 -23.27 14.65
N GLU A 55 6.85 -22.29 15.03
CA GLU A 55 7.96 -22.50 15.98
C GLU A 55 7.44 -23.02 17.33
N ASN A 56 6.40 -22.40 17.89
CA ASN A 56 5.79 -22.81 19.17
C ASN A 56 5.18 -24.22 19.12
N LEU A 57 4.72 -24.65 17.95
CA LEU A 57 4.14 -25.98 17.72
C LEU A 57 5.19 -27.02 17.31
N GLU A 58 6.47 -26.64 17.23
CA GLU A 58 7.57 -27.50 16.76
C GLU A 58 7.30 -28.06 15.34
N LEU A 59 6.74 -27.23 14.45
CA LEU A 59 6.46 -27.55 13.04
C LEU A 59 7.44 -26.84 12.10
N PRO A 60 8.70 -27.32 11.99
CA PRO A 60 9.77 -26.59 11.29
C PRO A 60 9.52 -26.41 9.78
N TRP A 61 8.89 -27.37 9.10
CA TRP A 61 8.55 -27.19 7.68
C TRP A 61 7.51 -26.09 7.46
N LEU A 62 6.60 -25.87 8.42
CA LEU A 62 5.59 -24.84 8.36
C LEU A 62 6.18 -23.46 8.63
N GLU A 63 7.13 -23.38 9.57
CA GLU A 63 7.94 -22.18 9.78
C GLU A 63 8.70 -21.80 8.50
N PHE A 64 9.37 -22.79 7.86
CA PHE A 64 10.03 -22.59 6.58
C PHE A 64 9.07 -22.07 5.51
N TYR A 65 7.91 -22.70 5.38
CA TYR A 65 6.89 -22.34 4.38
C TYR A 65 6.43 -20.89 4.53
N ALA A 66 6.15 -20.45 5.76
CA ALA A 66 5.73 -19.07 6.04
C ALA A 66 6.85 -18.06 5.71
N ARG A 67 8.08 -18.34 6.15
CA ARG A 67 9.25 -17.49 5.84
C ARG A 67 9.54 -17.44 4.34
N TYR A 68 9.39 -18.56 3.63
CA TYR A 68 9.57 -18.66 2.19
C TYR A 68 8.58 -17.76 1.45
N TRP A 69 7.27 -17.89 1.71
CA TRP A 69 6.28 -17.07 1.01
C TRP A 69 6.34 -15.59 1.40
N HIS A 70 6.71 -15.29 2.65
CA HIS A 70 7.02 -13.90 3.03
C HIS A 70 8.14 -13.35 2.16
N LEU A 71 9.24 -14.10 2.03
CA LEU A 71 10.38 -13.71 1.21
C LEU A 71 9.98 -13.54 -0.26
N ILE A 72 9.25 -14.49 -0.84
CA ILE A 72 8.75 -14.41 -2.22
C ILE A 72 7.94 -13.13 -2.46
N GLY A 73 7.03 -12.76 -1.55
CA GLY A 73 6.29 -11.50 -1.65
C GLY A 73 7.18 -10.25 -1.58
N ARG A 74 8.40 -10.32 -1.06
CA ARG A 74 9.35 -9.19 -1.07
C ARG A 74 10.26 -9.17 -2.30
N ILE A 75 10.73 -10.32 -2.76
CA ILE A 75 11.73 -10.39 -3.85
C ILE A 75 11.11 -10.63 -5.23
N GLY A 76 9.87 -11.10 -5.29
CA GLY A 76 9.16 -11.38 -6.53
C GLY A 76 8.80 -10.07 -7.23
N ASP A 77 7.56 -9.64 -7.05
CA ASP A 77 7.02 -8.47 -7.73
C ASP A 77 7.49 -7.13 -7.12
N ARG A 78 7.66 -7.07 -5.77
CA ARG A 78 8.32 -5.96 -5.07
C ARG A 78 9.83 -5.85 -5.37
N ALA A 79 10.44 -6.81 -6.05
CA ALA A 79 11.83 -6.74 -6.53
C ALA A 79 12.88 -6.29 -5.47
N GLN A 80 12.72 -6.66 -4.20
CA GLN A 80 13.72 -6.34 -3.17
C GLN A 80 15.04 -7.04 -3.48
N GLY A 81 16.14 -6.28 -3.41
CA GLY A 81 17.49 -6.73 -3.73
C GLY A 81 18.32 -6.92 -2.46
N ALA A 82 19.35 -6.09 -2.29
CA ALA A 82 20.35 -6.26 -1.22
C ALA A 82 19.75 -6.33 0.19
N VAL A 83 18.63 -5.65 0.43
CA VAL A 83 17.91 -5.65 1.73
C VAL A 83 17.29 -7.02 2.08
N ALA A 84 17.17 -7.93 1.12
CA ALA A 84 16.58 -9.26 1.29
C ALA A 84 17.60 -10.41 1.23
N ILE A 85 18.86 -10.14 0.85
CA ILE A 85 19.88 -11.19 0.67
C ILE A 85 20.15 -11.96 1.96
N ALA A 86 20.34 -11.26 3.08
CA ALA A 86 20.64 -11.92 4.36
C ALA A 86 19.49 -12.84 4.85
N ASP A 87 18.24 -12.43 4.63
CA ASP A 87 17.08 -13.25 4.95
C ASP A 87 17.00 -14.48 4.03
N ALA A 88 17.33 -14.31 2.75
CA ALA A 88 17.37 -15.41 1.78
C ALA A 88 18.50 -16.42 2.07
N GLU A 89 19.68 -15.95 2.48
CA GLU A 89 20.77 -16.82 2.94
C GLU A 89 20.36 -17.62 4.18
N THR A 90 19.69 -16.97 5.13
CA THR A 90 19.15 -17.62 6.33
C THR A 90 18.14 -18.70 5.95
N LEU A 91 17.27 -18.43 4.96
CA LEU A 91 16.29 -19.39 4.47
C LEU A 91 16.95 -20.60 3.80
N VAL A 92 18.03 -20.40 3.03
CA VAL A 92 18.82 -21.50 2.43
C VAL A 92 19.46 -22.38 3.50
N GLU A 93 20.02 -21.81 4.57
CA GLU A 93 20.55 -22.62 5.68
C GLU A 93 19.43 -23.36 6.42
N PHE A 94 18.27 -22.73 6.60
CA PHE A 94 17.11 -23.36 7.22
C PHE A 94 16.59 -24.57 6.41
N ALA A 95 16.58 -24.45 5.07
CA ALA A 95 16.16 -25.52 4.16
C ALA A 95 17.06 -26.78 4.25
N LYS A 96 18.31 -26.65 4.72
CA LYS A 96 19.26 -27.77 4.85
C LYS A 96 19.03 -28.63 6.09
N ARG A 97 18.18 -28.19 7.03
CA ARG A 97 17.91 -28.97 8.26
C ARG A 97 17.24 -30.29 7.93
N ASP A 98 17.58 -31.34 8.67
CA ASP A 98 17.02 -32.69 8.43
C ASP A 98 15.50 -32.77 8.56
N ASP A 99 14.91 -31.89 9.37
CA ASP A 99 13.46 -31.77 9.61
C ASP A 99 12.72 -30.86 8.62
N VAL A 100 13.43 -30.26 7.66
CA VAL A 100 12.88 -29.36 6.62
C VAL A 100 13.24 -29.81 5.21
N ARG A 101 14.39 -30.46 5.02
CA ARG A 101 14.94 -30.81 3.69
C ARG A 101 14.02 -31.68 2.82
N GLU A 102 13.08 -32.40 3.43
CA GLU A 102 12.09 -33.24 2.73
C GLU A 102 10.85 -32.44 2.29
N CYS A 103 10.73 -31.17 2.69
CA CYS A 103 9.68 -30.26 2.22
C CYS A 103 9.81 -30.05 0.71
N PRO A 104 8.74 -30.25 -0.09
CA PRO A 104 8.78 -30.03 -1.53
C PRO A 104 9.19 -28.60 -1.95
N ALA A 105 8.98 -27.61 -1.07
CA ALA A 105 9.37 -26.22 -1.30
C ALA A 105 10.83 -25.90 -0.92
N ALA A 106 11.56 -26.82 -0.27
CA ALA A 106 12.94 -26.58 0.19
C ALA A 106 13.92 -26.14 -0.92
N PRO A 107 13.88 -26.74 -2.14
CA PRO A 107 14.71 -26.26 -3.26
C PRO A 107 14.42 -24.80 -3.66
N GLY A 108 13.19 -24.32 -3.41
CA GLY A 108 12.78 -22.94 -3.66
C GLY A 108 13.56 -21.90 -2.85
N ALA A 109 14.21 -22.27 -1.74
CA ALA A 109 15.07 -21.35 -0.99
C ALA A 109 16.27 -20.89 -1.82
N VAL A 110 16.87 -21.77 -2.63
CA VAL A 110 17.99 -21.43 -3.52
C VAL A 110 17.50 -20.47 -4.61
N VAL A 111 16.33 -20.74 -5.19
CA VAL A 111 15.68 -19.84 -6.16
C VAL A 111 15.49 -18.45 -5.53
N ALA A 112 14.93 -18.38 -4.33
CA ALA A 112 14.70 -17.11 -3.63
C ALA A 112 16.00 -16.32 -3.40
N LEU A 113 17.08 -16.97 -2.96
CA LEU A 113 18.38 -16.33 -2.84
C LEU A 113 18.87 -15.79 -4.19
N THR A 114 18.75 -16.57 -5.26
CA THR A 114 19.20 -16.14 -6.59
C THR A 114 18.38 -14.98 -7.14
N VAL A 115 17.07 -14.91 -6.84
CA VAL A 115 16.21 -13.78 -7.23
C VAL A 115 16.61 -12.51 -6.46
N ALA A 116 16.84 -12.58 -5.14
CA ALA A 116 17.31 -11.45 -4.36
C ALA A 116 18.67 -10.91 -4.88
N GLN A 117 19.58 -11.81 -5.22
CA GLN A 117 20.87 -11.47 -5.85
C GLN A 117 20.70 -10.85 -7.24
N THR A 118 19.74 -11.33 -8.04
CA THR A 118 19.39 -10.76 -9.35
C THR A 118 18.92 -9.32 -9.20
N ASN A 119 17.97 -9.10 -8.29
CA ASN A 119 17.39 -7.79 -8.02
C ASN A 119 18.45 -6.78 -7.54
N ALA A 120 19.44 -7.24 -6.76
CA ALA A 120 20.52 -6.39 -6.27
C ALA A 120 21.50 -5.96 -7.38
N ASP A 121 22.21 -6.93 -7.96
CA ASP A 121 23.19 -6.73 -9.03
C ASP A 121 23.41 -8.04 -9.79
N GLY A 122 22.45 -8.44 -10.63
CA GLY A 122 22.46 -9.75 -11.31
C GLY A 122 23.82 -10.16 -11.90
N ALA A 123 24.48 -9.26 -12.65
CA ALA A 123 25.82 -9.48 -13.21
C ALA A 123 26.89 -9.71 -12.12
N GLY A 124 26.85 -8.92 -11.05
CA GLY A 124 27.74 -9.02 -9.90
C GLY A 124 27.66 -10.33 -9.13
N TYR A 125 26.50 -10.99 -9.14
CA TYR A 125 26.25 -12.28 -8.49
C TYR A 125 26.19 -13.46 -9.46
N ALA A 126 26.37 -13.26 -10.77
CA ALA A 126 26.07 -14.27 -11.78
C ALA A 126 26.86 -15.58 -11.57
N ALA A 127 28.15 -15.50 -11.23
CA ALA A 127 28.97 -16.69 -10.98
C ALA A 127 28.51 -17.48 -9.74
N GLU A 128 28.12 -16.79 -8.67
CA GLU A 128 27.61 -17.40 -7.44
C GLU A 128 26.25 -18.06 -7.68
N ARG A 129 25.36 -17.37 -8.39
CA ARG A 129 24.04 -17.89 -8.78
C ARG A 129 24.18 -19.16 -9.64
N LEU A 130 25.04 -19.14 -10.65
CA LEU A 130 25.29 -20.32 -11.50
C LEU A 130 25.82 -21.51 -10.69
N ALA A 131 26.72 -21.25 -9.73
CA ALA A 131 27.25 -22.31 -8.86
C ALA A 131 26.19 -22.87 -7.91
N LEU A 132 25.36 -22.01 -7.31
CA LEU A 132 24.27 -22.40 -6.41
C LEU A 132 23.23 -23.23 -7.14
N LEU A 133 22.76 -22.76 -8.30
CA LEU A 133 21.71 -23.43 -9.08
C LEU A 133 22.21 -24.76 -9.66
N ALA A 134 23.47 -24.85 -10.13
CA ALA A 134 24.05 -26.09 -10.62
C ALA A 134 24.27 -27.15 -9.53
N ALA A 135 24.30 -26.75 -8.25
CA ALA A 135 24.46 -27.66 -7.12
C ALA A 135 23.14 -28.27 -6.63
N VAL A 136 21.99 -27.80 -7.13
CA VAL A 136 20.68 -28.36 -6.78
C VAL A 136 20.43 -29.59 -7.64
N ASP A 137 20.38 -30.77 -7.00
CA ASP A 137 20.03 -32.03 -7.64
C ASP A 137 18.50 -32.14 -7.73
N ILE A 138 17.94 -31.98 -8.94
CA ILE A 138 16.50 -31.94 -9.15
C ILE A 138 16.11 -32.59 -10.47
N GLU A 139 15.09 -33.44 -10.43
CA GLU A 139 14.53 -34.11 -11.61
C GLU A 139 13.48 -33.23 -12.32
N PRO A 140 13.28 -33.39 -13.65
CA PRO A 140 12.32 -32.60 -14.41
C PRO A 140 10.87 -32.68 -13.92
N GLU A 141 10.48 -33.75 -13.23
CA GLU A 141 9.13 -33.91 -12.67
C GLU A 141 8.87 -33.02 -11.45
N ALA A 142 9.92 -32.54 -10.78
CA ALA A 142 9.80 -31.77 -9.55
C ALA A 142 9.28 -30.34 -9.81
N LEU A 143 8.45 -29.84 -8.89
CA LEU A 143 7.80 -28.51 -9.02
C LEU A 143 8.80 -27.35 -9.15
N ALA A 144 9.98 -27.45 -8.51
CA ALA A 144 10.98 -26.39 -8.55
C ALA A 144 11.88 -26.41 -9.80
N PHE A 145 11.77 -27.42 -10.67
CA PHE A 145 12.65 -27.57 -11.83
C PHE A 145 12.57 -26.36 -12.77
N SER A 146 11.35 -25.94 -13.16
CA SER A 146 11.14 -24.80 -14.05
C SER A 146 11.74 -23.51 -13.51
N ALA A 147 11.53 -23.22 -12.22
CA ALA A 147 12.04 -22.02 -11.58
C ALA A 147 13.59 -22.03 -11.46
N ILE A 148 14.19 -23.19 -11.19
CA ILE A 148 15.65 -23.34 -11.18
C ILE A 148 16.22 -23.11 -12.59
N ALA A 149 15.62 -23.72 -13.61
CA ALA A 149 16.02 -23.53 -15.00
C ALA A 149 15.88 -22.06 -15.44
N GLU A 150 14.76 -21.40 -15.11
CA GLU A 150 14.53 -19.97 -15.37
C GLU A 150 15.65 -19.11 -14.77
N GLN A 151 15.95 -19.31 -13.48
CA GLN A 151 17.01 -18.54 -12.82
C GLN A 151 18.40 -18.87 -13.34
N TYR A 152 18.64 -20.09 -13.82
CA TYR A 152 19.91 -20.46 -14.45
C TYR A 152 20.10 -19.76 -15.79
N VAL A 153 19.04 -19.70 -16.62
CA VAL A 153 19.02 -18.91 -17.86
C VAL A 153 19.31 -17.44 -17.56
N ALA A 154 18.61 -16.85 -16.58
CA ALA A 154 18.83 -15.46 -16.18
C ALA A 154 20.28 -15.20 -15.73
N ALA A 155 20.86 -16.08 -14.91
CA ALA A 155 22.25 -15.96 -14.46
C ALA A 155 23.26 -16.11 -15.61
N LEU A 156 22.98 -16.93 -16.64
CA LEU A 156 23.80 -17.01 -17.85
C LEU A 156 23.72 -15.72 -18.68
N VAL A 157 22.55 -15.10 -18.79
CA VAL A 157 22.39 -13.79 -19.45
C VAL A 157 23.19 -12.72 -18.70
N ASP A 158 23.06 -12.66 -17.38
CA ASP A 158 23.80 -11.72 -16.53
C ASP A 158 25.32 -11.93 -16.60
N ALA A 159 25.79 -13.17 -16.80
CA ALA A 159 27.20 -13.49 -17.03
C ALA A 159 27.70 -13.16 -18.45
N GLY A 160 26.85 -12.61 -19.34
CA GLY A 160 27.16 -12.37 -20.75
C GLY A 160 27.24 -13.63 -21.60
N ARG A 161 26.85 -14.80 -21.09
CA ARG A 161 26.88 -16.11 -21.76
C ARG A 161 25.57 -16.37 -22.50
N VAL A 162 25.10 -15.38 -23.27
CA VAL A 162 23.75 -15.35 -23.85
C VAL A 162 23.42 -16.53 -24.77
N ASN A 163 24.38 -17.04 -25.56
CA ASN A 163 24.16 -18.20 -26.41
C ASN A 163 23.98 -19.49 -25.59
N GLU A 164 24.70 -19.62 -24.47
CA GLU A 164 24.53 -20.75 -23.57
C GLU A 164 23.19 -20.67 -22.84
N ALA A 165 22.72 -19.47 -22.53
CA ALA A 165 21.39 -19.25 -21.95
C ALA A 165 20.27 -19.76 -22.84
N VAL A 166 20.33 -19.44 -24.15
CA VAL A 166 19.36 -19.94 -25.15
C VAL A 166 19.38 -21.47 -25.22
N ILE A 167 20.58 -22.08 -25.32
CA ILE A 167 20.72 -23.54 -25.38
C ILE A 167 20.15 -24.21 -24.13
N HIS A 168 20.42 -23.63 -22.95
CA HIS A 168 19.94 -24.18 -21.69
C HIS A 168 18.40 -24.09 -21.57
N ALA A 169 17.81 -22.97 -22.00
CA ALA A 169 16.36 -22.82 -22.00
C ALA A 169 15.67 -23.86 -22.91
N GLU A 170 16.19 -24.05 -24.13
CA GLU A 170 15.68 -25.06 -25.07
C GLU A 170 15.82 -26.49 -24.52
N ALA A 171 16.94 -26.80 -23.85
CA ALA A 171 17.16 -28.09 -23.22
C ALA A 171 16.18 -28.34 -22.07
N ALA A 172 15.97 -27.37 -21.17
CA ALA A 172 15.05 -27.49 -20.05
C ALA A 172 13.60 -27.73 -20.51
N VAL A 173 13.14 -27.02 -21.56
CA VAL A 173 11.82 -27.25 -22.15
C VAL A 173 11.70 -28.66 -22.74
N ALA A 174 12.75 -29.15 -23.40
CA ALA A 174 12.77 -30.51 -23.96
C ALA A 174 12.79 -31.60 -22.87
N GLU A 175 13.51 -31.38 -21.77
CA GLU A 175 13.55 -32.30 -20.62
C GLU A 175 12.19 -32.41 -19.94
N LEU A 176 11.52 -31.28 -19.69
CA LEU A 176 10.13 -31.25 -19.18
C LEU A 176 9.19 -32.04 -20.10
N GLY A 177 9.26 -31.79 -21.41
CA GLY A 177 8.46 -32.53 -22.38
C GLY A 177 8.75 -34.03 -22.38
N GLY A 178 10.02 -34.42 -22.21
CA GLY A 178 10.44 -35.83 -22.07
C GLY A 178 9.89 -36.52 -20.82
N ALA A 179 9.72 -35.76 -19.73
CA ALA A 179 9.09 -36.18 -18.48
C ALA A 179 7.55 -36.09 -18.50
N GLY A 180 6.94 -35.68 -19.62
CA GLY A 180 5.49 -35.51 -19.73
C GLY A 180 4.94 -34.31 -18.96
N ARG A 181 5.79 -33.30 -18.69
CA ARG A 181 5.44 -32.01 -18.08
C ARG A 181 5.45 -30.91 -19.14
N GLU A 182 4.66 -29.87 -18.92
CA GLU A 182 4.71 -28.65 -19.73
C GLU A 182 5.62 -27.62 -19.07
N ALA A 183 6.29 -26.81 -19.89
CA ALA A 183 7.07 -25.67 -19.42
C ALA A 183 6.15 -24.57 -18.89
N SER A 184 6.63 -23.79 -17.91
CA SER A 184 5.93 -22.60 -17.46
C SER A 184 6.15 -21.42 -18.40
N TRP A 185 5.23 -20.46 -18.35
CA TRP A 185 5.36 -19.22 -19.12
C TRP A 185 6.65 -18.47 -18.78
N GLU A 186 7.06 -18.47 -17.51
CA GLU A 186 8.24 -17.79 -16.98
C GLU A 186 9.54 -18.33 -17.61
N LEU A 187 9.66 -19.66 -17.74
CA LEU A 187 10.77 -20.29 -18.45
C LEU A 187 10.78 -19.91 -19.94
N GLY A 188 9.61 -19.87 -20.58
CA GLY A 188 9.46 -19.38 -21.95
C GLY A 188 9.86 -17.92 -22.12
N ALA A 189 9.46 -17.06 -21.18
CA ALA A 189 9.82 -15.64 -21.15
C ALA A 189 11.33 -15.46 -20.91
N ALA A 190 11.96 -16.26 -20.06
CA ALA A 190 13.42 -16.27 -19.88
C ALA A 190 14.15 -16.65 -21.17
N SER A 191 13.63 -17.61 -21.94
CA SER A 191 14.14 -17.93 -23.28
C SER A 191 14.04 -16.73 -24.24
N ALA A 192 12.90 -16.04 -24.27
CA ALA A 192 12.72 -14.85 -25.09
C ALA A 192 13.70 -13.72 -24.69
N ARG A 193 13.91 -13.50 -23.39
CA ARG A 193 14.92 -12.53 -22.90
C ARG A 193 16.34 -12.91 -23.32
N ALA A 194 16.72 -14.18 -23.23
CA ALA A 194 18.03 -14.65 -23.68
C ALA A 194 18.24 -14.45 -25.19
N LEU A 195 17.21 -14.73 -26.01
CA LEU A 195 17.24 -14.47 -27.46
C LEU A 195 17.35 -12.98 -27.78
N LEU A 196 16.61 -12.13 -27.07
CA LEU A 196 16.68 -10.68 -27.22
C LEU A 196 18.08 -10.16 -26.86
N ALA A 197 18.66 -10.63 -25.75
CA ALA A 197 20.02 -10.29 -25.33
C ALA A 197 21.09 -10.77 -26.32
N ALA A 198 20.85 -11.88 -27.03
CA ALA A 198 21.68 -12.36 -28.13
C ALA A 198 21.50 -11.56 -29.45
N GLY A 199 20.65 -10.54 -29.46
CA GLY A 199 20.36 -9.73 -30.65
C GLY A 199 19.44 -10.42 -31.67
N ARG A 200 18.73 -11.49 -31.28
CA ARG A 200 17.82 -12.28 -32.12
C ARG A 200 16.37 -11.92 -31.83
N ALA A 201 15.99 -10.67 -32.06
CA ALA A 201 14.69 -10.13 -31.65
C ALA A 201 13.50 -10.81 -32.36
N GLU A 202 13.64 -11.21 -33.63
CA GLU A 202 12.60 -11.96 -34.34
C GLU A 202 12.37 -13.34 -33.70
N ASP A 203 13.45 -14.05 -33.36
CA ASP A 203 13.34 -15.35 -32.69
C ASP A 203 12.77 -15.20 -31.27
N ALA A 204 13.11 -14.12 -30.57
CA ALA A 204 12.54 -13.80 -29.26
C ALA A 204 11.02 -13.61 -29.33
N LEU A 205 10.51 -12.94 -30.37
CA LEU A 205 9.08 -12.78 -30.58
C LEU A 205 8.40 -14.13 -30.85
N VAL A 206 9.01 -14.98 -31.68
CA VAL A 206 8.50 -16.33 -31.96
C VAL A 206 8.45 -17.18 -30.69
N ALA A 207 9.50 -17.12 -29.86
CA ALA A 207 9.55 -17.83 -28.59
C ALA A 207 8.45 -17.34 -27.62
N LEU A 208 8.21 -16.02 -27.57
CA LEU A 208 7.17 -15.44 -26.72
C LEU A 208 5.76 -15.84 -27.19
N ASP A 209 5.50 -15.84 -28.49
CA ASP A 209 4.22 -16.28 -29.06
C ASP A 209 3.97 -17.78 -28.79
N ALA A 210 5.02 -18.61 -28.83
CA ALA A 210 4.93 -20.01 -28.44
C ALA A 210 4.64 -20.19 -26.94
N ALA A 211 5.29 -19.39 -26.09
CA ALA A 211 5.11 -19.41 -24.64
C ALA A 211 3.75 -18.87 -24.18
N ALA A 212 3.04 -18.10 -25.01
CA ALA A 212 1.75 -17.50 -24.65
C ALA A 212 0.70 -18.54 -24.18
N GLY A 213 0.78 -19.76 -24.69
CA GLY A 213 -0.08 -20.89 -24.31
C GLY A 213 0.41 -21.72 -23.12
N PHE A 214 1.58 -21.42 -22.54
CA PHE A 214 2.10 -22.12 -21.37
C PHE A 214 1.39 -21.67 -20.09
N LYS A 215 1.30 -22.59 -19.13
CA LYS A 215 0.73 -22.27 -17.81
C LYS A 215 1.70 -21.36 -17.04
N PRO A 216 1.25 -20.24 -16.48
CA PRO A 216 2.10 -19.41 -15.62
C PRO A 216 2.26 -20.03 -14.23
N ASP A 217 3.45 -19.85 -13.66
CA ASP A 217 3.72 -20.08 -12.24
C ASP A 217 3.11 -18.95 -11.39
N ASP A 218 3.04 -17.72 -11.95
CA ASP A 218 2.39 -16.54 -11.38
C ASP A 218 1.27 -16.03 -12.31
N PRO A 219 0.03 -16.56 -12.17
CA PRO A 219 -1.07 -16.24 -13.07
C PRO A 219 -1.51 -14.78 -13.03
N VAL A 220 -1.38 -14.12 -11.87
CA VAL A 220 -1.78 -12.72 -11.67
C VAL A 220 -0.84 -11.82 -12.47
N ALA A 221 0.46 -12.13 -12.46
CA ALA A 221 1.44 -11.27 -13.11
C ALA A 221 1.64 -11.51 -14.62
N LYS A 222 1.13 -12.62 -15.16
CA LYS A 222 1.39 -13.05 -16.54
C LYS A 222 1.05 -11.95 -17.56
N GLU A 223 -0.14 -11.36 -17.46
CA GLU A 223 -0.65 -10.45 -18.49
C GLU A 223 0.24 -9.21 -18.66
N HIS A 224 0.53 -8.51 -17.56
CA HIS A 224 1.35 -7.30 -17.61
C HIS A 224 2.82 -7.61 -17.93
N ARG A 225 3.40 -8.69 -17.39
CA ARG A 225 4.78 -9.10 -17.70
C ARG A 225 4.94 -9.50 -19.17
N GLU A 226 3.97 -10.21 -19.73
CA GLU A 226 3.96 -10.56 -21.15
C GLU A 226 3.81 -9.34 -22.05
N GLY A 227 2.92 -8.41 -21.69
CA GLY A 227 2.75 -7.14 -22.39
C GLY A 227 4.05 -6.33 -22.44
N VAL A 228 4.71 -6.15 -21.28
CA VAL A 228 5.99 -5.42 -21.17
C VAL A 228 7.07 -6.06 -22.04
N LEU A 229 7.30 -7.36 -21.91
CA LEU A 229 8.33 -8.06 -22.68
C LEU A 229 8.02 -8.03 -24.19
N ARG A 230 6.76 -8.27 -24.58
CA ARG A 230 6.33 -8.20 -25.98
C ARG A 230 6.55 -6.80 -26.56
N ALA A 231 6.17 -5.75 -25.83
CA ALA A 231 6.39 -4.37 -26.24
C ALA A 231 7.88 -4.08 -26.42
N LEU A 232 8.74 -4.50 -25.48
CA LEU A 232 10.19 -4.31 -25.62
C LEU A 232 10.77 -5.01 -26.86
N VAL A 233 10.35 -6.24 -27.14
CA VAL A 233 10.78 -6.99 -28.33
C VAL A 233 10.30 -6.30 -29.61
N LEU A 234 9.02 -5.92 -29.68
CA LEU A 234 8.44 -5.24 -30.85
C LEU A 234 9.06 -3.86 -31.09
N ALA A 235 9.32 -3.08 -30.04
CA ALA A 235 10.03 -1.81 -30.12
C ALA A 235 11.47 -2.00 -30.63
N THR A 236 12.13 -3.10 -30.25
CA THR A 236 13.47 -3.45 -30.74
C THR A 236 13.47 -3.79 -32.23
N LEU A 237 12.39 -4.40 -32.72
CA LEU A 237 12.15 -4.67 -34.14
C LEU A 237 11.69 -3.44 -34.93
N GLY A 238 11.41 -2.31 -34.28
CA GLY A 238 10.85 -1.11 -34.92
C GLY A 238 9.36 -1.25 -35.30
N ARG A 239 8.65 -2.24 -34.77
CA ARG A 239 7.21 -2.45 -34.97
C ARG A 239 6.42 -1.56 -34.01
N VAL A 240 6.50 -0.25 -34.24
CA VAL A 240 6.04 0.80 -33.29
C VAL A 240 4.58 0.63 -32.88
N GLN A 241 3.65 0.48 -33.82
CA GLN A 241 2.21 0.38 -33.49
C GLN A 241 1.93 -0.82 -32.60
N GLU A 242 2.40 -2.00 -33.01
CA GLU A 242 2.15 -3.25 -32.28
C GLU A 242 2.82 -3.23 -30.91
N SER A 243 3.96 -2.56 -30.79
CA SER A 243 4.60 -2.34 -29.51
C SER A 243 3.80 -1.44 -28.58
N VAL A 244 3.14 -0.40 -29.10
CA VAL A 244 2.26 0.47 -28.30
C VAL A 244 1.01 -0.32 -27.88
N ASP A 245 0.42 -1.08 -28.80
CA ASP A 245 -0.78 -1.88 -28.53
C ASP A 245 -0.53 -2.97 -27.47
N ALA A 246 0.72 -3.47 -27.37
CA ALA A 246 1.11 -4.48 -26.38
C ALA A 246 1.57 -3.90 -25.04
N LEU A 247 1.91 -2.61 -24.97
CA LEU A 247 2.51 -2.01 -23.79
C LEU A 247 1.44 -1.74 -22.73
N PRO A 248 1.55 -2.31 -21.51
CA PRO A 248 0.60 -2.01 -20.45
C PRO A 248 0.69 -0.55 -20.00
N ASP A 249 -0.45 0.00 -19.60
CA ASP A 249 -0.58 1.35 -19.11
C ASP A 249 0.15 1.55 -17.77
N LEU A 250 0.43 2.82 -17.45
CA LEU A 250 1.20 3.19 -16.26
C LEU A 250 0.48 2.84 -14.94
N ASP A 251 -0.84 2.86 -14.94
CA ASP A 251 -1.67 2.46 -13.79
C ASP A 251 -1.59 0.97 -13.49
N VAL A 252 -1.36 0.14 -14.52
CA VAL A 252 -1.09 -1.29 -14.35
C VAL A 252 0.33 -1.50 -13.83
N VAL A 253 1.36 -1.01 -14.53
CA VAL A 253 2.75 -1.30 -14.14
C VAL A 253 3.25 -0.51 -12.92
N GLY A 254 2.53 0.55 -12.54
CA GLY A 254 2.94 1.49 -11.49
C GLY A 254 3.21 0.83 -10.14
N ASP A 255 2.53 -0.28 -9.86
CA ASP A 255 2.62 -1.02 -8.59
C ASP A 255 3.50 -2.28 -8.66
N HIS A 256 4.15 -2.53 -9.82
CA HIS A 256 4.93 -3.75 -10.10
C HIS A 256 6.42 -3.44 -10.37
N PRO A 257 7.24 -3.20 -9.32
CA PRO A 257 8.67 -2.85 -9.45
C PRO A 257 9.49 -3.74 -10.36
N ARG A 258 9.17 -5.04 -10.42
CA ARG A 258 9.87 -6.02 -11.27
C ARG A 258 9.87 -5.65 -12.76
N ASP A 259 8.86 -4.90 -13.21
CA ASP A 259 8.65 -4.62 -14.63
C ASP A 259 9.18 -3.24 -15.07
N TRP A 260 9.43 -2.35 -14.10
CA TRP A 260 9.75 -0.94 -14.37
C TRP A 260 10.92 -0.73 -15.32
N VAL A 261 11.99 -1.53 -15.19
CA VAL A 261 13.19 -1.40 -16.05
C VAL A 261 12.88 -1.79 -17.49
N GLU A 262 12.24 -2.95 -17.71
CA GLU A 262 11.88 -3.42 -19.06
C GLU A 262 10.86 -2.49 -19.71
N TRP A 263 9.86 -2.04 -18.95
CA TRP A 263 8.85 -1.07 -19.40
C TRP A 263 9.51 0.27 -19.79
N ALA A 264 10.42 0.80 -18.96
CA ALA A 264 11.11 2.05 -19.25
C ALA A 264 12.01 1.93 -20.51
N HIS A 265 12.63 0.78 -20.74
CA HIS A 265 13.37 0.52 -21.98
C HIS A 265 12.46 0.50 -23.21
N ALA A 266 11.26 -0.09 -23.12
CA ALA A 266 10.27 -0.07 -24.20
C ALA A 266 9.84 1.38 -24.49
N ILE A 267 9.46 2.15 -23.46
CA ILE A 267 9.08 3.56 -23.58
C ILE A 267 10.18 4.40 -24.23
N ARG A 268 11.45 4.21 -23.83
CA ARG A 268 12.57 4.93 -24.42
C ARG A 268 12.70 4.68 -25.92
N ARG A 269 12.45 3.45 -26.37
CA ARG A 269 12.49 3.09 -27.80
C ARG A 269 11.29 3.64 -28.58
N LEU A 270 10.15 3.80 -27.92
CA LEU A 270 8.92 4.35 -28.49
C LEU A 270 8.89 5.88 -28.47
N THR A 271 9.79 6.51 -27.71
CA THR A 271 9.88 7.98 -27.64
C THR A 271 10.20 8.56 -29.02
N GLY A 272 9.31 9.42 -29.52
CA GLY A 272 9.35 9.96 -30.88
C GLY A 272 8.24 9.42 -31.80
N ALA A 273 7.54 8.36 -31.39
CA ALA A 273 6.24 8.01 -31.96
C ALA A 273 5.17 9.02 -31.50
N ALA A 274 4.19 9.33 -32.34
CA ALA A 274 3.12 10.27 -31.99
C ALA A 274 2.17 9.79 -30.88
N GLN A 275 2.32 8.54 -30.43
CA GLN A 275 1.39 7.86 -29.52
C GLN A 275 1.88 7.80 -28.07
N ILE A 276 3.19 7.90 -27.82
CA ILE A 276 3.77 7.92 -26.47
C ILE A 276 4.30 9.31 -26.18
N THR A 277 3.72 9.98 -25.19
CA THR A 277 4.12 11.36 -24.84
C THR A 277 5.19 11.32 -23.76
N ASN A 278 6.40 11.80 -24.08
CA ASN A 278 7.49 11.97 -23.12
C ASN A 278 7.31 13.31 -22.37
N THR A 279 6.79 13.24 -21.14
CA THR A 279 6.48 14.41 -20.31
C THR A 279 7.34 14.48 -19.04
N TRP A 280 7.32 15.63 -18.35
CA TRP A 280 7.97 15.77 -17.05
C TRP A 280 7.28 14.92 -15.96
N GLN A 281 5.97 14.64 -16.09
CA GLN A 281 5.25 13.74 -15.19
C GLN A 281 5.84 12.32 -15.25
N LEU A 282 6.08 11.81 -16.46
CA LEU A 282 6.78 10.56 -16.65
C LEU A 282 8.19 10.61 -16.04
N GLY A 283 8.92 11.71 -16.25
CA GLY A 283 10.22 11.94 -15.61
C GLY A 283 10.18 11.85 -14.08
N ARG A 284 9.15 12.40 -13.45
CA ARG A 284 8.91 12.33 -12.00
C ARG A 284 8.60 10.90 -11.55
N VAL A 285 7.80 10.15 -12.30
CA VAL A 285 7.49 8.74 -11.98
C VAL A 285 8.74 7.88 -12.05
N LEU A 286 9.55 8.02 -13.11
CA LEU A 286 10.83 7.31 -13.20
C LEU A 286 11.77 7.68 -12.05
N LYS A 287 11.76 8.94 -11.60
CA LYS A 287 12.54 9.37 -10.43
C LYS A 287 12.07 8.70 -9.13
N GLN A 288 10.76 8.52 -8.95
CA GLN A 288 10.21 7.78 -7.81
C GLN A 288 10.65 6.30 -7.83
N TRP A 289 10.64 5.67 -9.00
CA TRP A 289 11.13 4.30 -9.18
C TRP A 289 12.63 4.16 -8.89
N ILE A 290 13.44 5.14 -9.29
CA ILE A 290 14.88 5.20 -8.95
C ILE A 290 15.07 5.27 -7.42
N ASP A 291 14.27 6.06 -6.72
CA ASP A 291 14.35 6.18 -5.25
C ASP A 291 13.90 4.90 -4.54
N TYR A 292 12.87 4.24 -5.06
CA TYR A 292 12.43 2.94 -4.58
C TYR A 292 13.58 1.93 -4.61
N PHE A 293 14.28 1.79 -5.74
CA PHE A 293 15.40 0.86 -5.85
C PHE A 293 16.61 1.28 -5.02
N ALA A 294 16.80 2.58 -4.74
CA ALA A 294 17.79 3.02 -3.77
C ALA A 294 17.46 2.50 -2.36
N MET A 295 16.19 2.49 -1.97
CA MET A 295 15.73 2.01 -0.67
C MET A 295 15.72 0.49 -0.56
N MET A 296 15.32 -0.21 -1.63
CA MET A 296 15.22 -1.68 -1.65
C MET A 296 16.53 -2.39 -2.03
N GLY A 297 17.62 -1.65 -2.26
CA GLY A 297 18.91 -2.21 -2.62
C GLY A 297 18.94 -2.86 -4.00
N GLY A 298 18.17 -2.32 -4.96
CA GLY A 298 18.18 -2.73 -6.37
C GLY A 298 19.15 -1.89 -7.19
N TYR A 299 20.44 -2.04 -6.95
CA TYR A 299 21.46 -1.11 -7.44
C TYR A 299 21.53 -1.05 -8.96
N ARG A 300 21.45 -2.20 -9.64
CA ARG A 300 21.51 -2.23 -11.11
C ARG A 300 20.27 -1.62 -11.75
N ALA A 301 19.07 -1.94 -11.24
CA ALA A 301 17.81 -1.34 -11.70
C ALA A 301 17.81 0.18 -11.51
N ARG A 302 18.34 0.67 -10.39
CA ARG A 302 18.53 2.11 -10.13
C ARG A 302 19.40 2.78 -11.19
N VAL A 303 20.53 2.17 -11.56
CA VAL A 303 21.40 2.70 -12.63
C VAL A 303 20.69 2.70 -13.97
N GLU A 304 20.07 1.59 -14.35
CA GLU A 304 19.41 1.44 -15.65
C GLU A 304 18.26 2.45 -15.82
N LEU A 305 17.42 2.61 -14.80
CA LEU A 305 16.35 3.62 -14.82
C LEU A 305 16.90 5.05 -14.86
N ALA A 306 17.96 5.36 -14.12
CA ALA A 306 18.57 6.68 -14.16
C ALA A 306 19.12 7.01 -15.56
N LEU A 307 19.77 6.05 -16.21
CA LEU A 307 20.23 6.19 -17.59
C LEU A 307 19.05 6.37 -18.54
N VAL A 308 18.01 5.54 -18.47
CA VAL A 308 16.82 5.66 -19.32
C VAL A 308 16.13 7.02 -19.15
N ALA A 309 15.87 7.42 -17.90
CA ALA A 309 15.26 8.69 -17.57
C ALA A 309 16.11 9.87 -18.07
N GLY A 310 17.44 9.77 -18.01
CA GLY A 310 18.35 10.79 -18.52
C GLY A 310 18.26 10.97 -20.04
N HIS A 311 18.18 9.87 -20.79
CA HIS A 311 17.97 9.93 -22.24
C HIS A 311 16.60 10.52 -22.59
N LEU A 312 15.55 10.17 -21.83
CA LEU A 312 14.23 10.77 -21.99
C LEU A 312 14.25 12.28 -21.68
N ALA A 313 14.99 12.69 -20.66
CA ALA A 313 15.17 14.11 -20.31
C ALA A 313 15.84 14.88 -21.44
N ILE A 314 16.91 14.34 -22.04
CA ILE A 314 17.57 14.93 -23.22
C ILE A 314 16.57 15.09 -24.38
N ALA A 315 15.76 14.05 -24.65
CA ALA A 315 14.78 14.09 -25.73
C ALA A 315 13.71 15.19 -25.55
N ARG A 316 13.46 15.63 -24.32
CA ARG A 316 12.58 16.77 -23.99
C ARG A 316 13.33 18.06 -23.62
N GLN A 317 14.63 18.14 -23.92
CA GLN A 317 15.51 19.29 -23.67
C GLN A 317 15.79 19.61 -22.17
N GLY A 318 15.62 18.64 -21.28
CA GLY A 318 15.90 18.75 -19.83
C GLY A 318 17.37 18.47 -19.47
N ALA A 319 18.29 19.37 -19.85
CA ALA A 319 19.74 19.17 -19.68
C ALA A 319 20.17 19.03 -18.21
N TRP A 320 19.69 19.90 -17.31
CA TRP A 320 20.03 19.82 -15.88
C TRP A 320 19.63 18.47 -15.26
N GLN A 321 18.46 17.96 -15.63
CA GLN A 321 17.92 16.73 -15.08
C GLN A 321 18.72 15.52 -15.58
N ALA A 322 19.11 15.52 -16.86
CA ALA A 322 20.00 14.50 -17.41
C ALA A 322 21.36 14.44 -16.69
N ARG A 323 21.95 15.60 -16.34
CA ARG A 323 23.18 15.66 -15.53
C ARG A 323 22.98 15.10 -14.13
N LEU A 324 21.89 15.46 -13.45
CA LEU A 324 21.57 14.91 -12.14
C LEU A 324 21.34 13.40 -12.16
N LEU A 325 20.66 12.90 -13.19
CA LEU A 325 20.44 11.47 -13.38
C LEU A 325 21.76 10.73 -13.69
N ALA A 326 22.69 11.37 -14.40
CA ALA A 326 24.05 10.85 -14.55
C ALA A 326 24.80 10.79 -13.21
N ASP A 327 24.68 11.80 -12.35
CA ASP A 327 25.25 11.78 -10.99
C ASP A 327 24.64 10.66 -10.14
N ILE A 328 23.31 10.46 -10.24
CA ILE A 328 22.61 9.37 -9.54
C ILE A 328 23.08 8.01 -10.04
N ALA A 329 23.20 7.84 -11.36
CA ALA A 329 23.72 6.62 -11.97
C ALA A 329 25.16 6.34 -11.53
N GLU A 330 26.02 7.36 -11.46
CA GLU A 330 27.41 7.22 -11.00
C GLU A 330 27.48 6.83 -9.52
N SER A 331 26.68 7.47 -8.67
CA SER A 331 26.59 7.10 -7.25
C SER A 331 26.11 5.66 -7.07
N ALA A 332 25.08 5.24 -7.80
CA ALA A 332 24.55 3.89 -7.73
C ALA A 332 25.52 2.85 -8.32
N ALA A 333 26.31 3.22 -9.34
CA ALA A 333 27.32 2.34 -9.92
C ALA A 333 28.44 1.99 -8.93
N GLY A 334 28.70 2.85 -7.92
CA GLY A 334 29.65 2.57 -6.85
C GLY A 334 29.27 1.41 -5.93
N GLU A 335 27.99 1.01 -5.91
CA GLU A 335 27.46 -0.11 -5.12
C GLU A 335 27.46 -1.44 -5.92
N LEU A 336 27.78 -1.40 -7.22
CA LEU A 336 27.79 -2.59 -8.07
C LEU A 336 29.07 -3.41 -7.86
N ARG A 337 28.93 -4.73 -7.85
CA ARG A 337 30.06 -5.66 -7.80
C ARG A 337 30.71 -5.79 -9.18
N GLU A 338 29.90 -5.76 -10.24
CA GLU A 338 30.37 -5.82 -11.63
C GLU A 338 29.73 -4.67 -12.43
N PRO A 339 30.39 -3.49 -12.53
CA PRO A 339 29.81 -2.34 -13.21
C PRO A 339 29.77 -2.47 -14.74
N GLY A 340 30.60 -3.31 -15.37
CA GLY A 340 30.61 -3.50 -16.82
C GLY A 340 30.83 -2.19 -17.60
N ASP A 341 29.94 -1.88 -18.54
CA ASP A 341 30.01 -0.72 -19.45
C ASP A 341 29.35 0.56 -18.90
N ILE A 342 28.86 0.54 -17.66
CA ILE A 342 28.06 1.62 -17.08
C ILE A 342 28.80 2.96 -17.10
N ALA A 343 30.10 2.97 -16.78
CA ALA A 343 30.88 4.21 -16.74
C ALA A 343 30.93 4.91 -18.12
N GLU A 344 31.04 4.14 -19.20
CA GLU A 344 31.03 4.66 -20.56
C GLU A 344 29.65 5.23 -20.92
N ARG A 345 28.57 4.53 -20.53
CA ARG A 345 27.19 4.97 -20.75
C ARG A 345 26.85 6.24 -19.97
N ILE A 346 27.34 6.38 -18.74
CA ILE A 346 27.21 7.61 -17.95
C ILE A 346 27.96 8.76 -18.61
N ALA A 347 29.20 8.54 -19.07
CA ALA A 347 29.99 9.57 -19.75
C ALA A 347 29.33 10.02 -21.06
N ALA A 348 28.73 9.10 -21.81
CA ALA A 348 27.94 9.41 -23.00
C ALA A 348 26.69 10.24 -22.65
N LEU A 349 25.97 9.89 -21.59
CA LEU A 349 24.81 10.66 -21.12
C LEU A 349 25.19 12.09 -20.72
N ARG A 350 26.30 12.28 -19.99
CA ARG A 350 26.82 13.62 -19.63
C ARG A 350 27.15 14.44 -20.87
N THR A 351 27.86 13.83 -21.83
CA THR A 351 28.23 14.47 -23.09
C THR A 351 26.98 14.91 -23.86
N ALA A 352 25.99 14.04 -24.00
CA ALA A 352 24.74 14.35 -24.67
C ALA A 352 23.95 15.45 -23.95
N ALA A 353 23.98 15.50 -22.61
CA ALA A 353 23.37 16.57 -21.83
C ALA A 353 24.04 17.94 -22.05
N ASP A 354 25.36 17.97 -22.30
CA ASP A 354 26.10 19.20 -22.60
C ASP A 354 25.85 19.74 -24.01
N GLU A 355 25.38 18.89 -24.93
CA GLU A 355 25.02 19.27 -26.31
C GLU A 355 23.57 19.76 -26.45
N VAL A 356 22.73 19.65 -25.41
CA VAL A 356 21.34 20.11 -25.42
C VAL A 356 21.26 21.63 -25.57
N GLU A 357 20.52 22.11 -26.58
CA GLU A 357 20.19 23.52 -26.70
C GLU A 357 19.13 23.92 -25.65
N LEU A 358 19.52 24.81 -24.73
CA LEU A 358 18.67 25.24 -23.62
C LEU A 358 17.51 26.14 -24.08
N PRO A 359 16.28 25.93 -23.56
CA PRO A 359 15.17 26.82 -23.82
C PRO A 359 15.46 28.25 -23.34
N LYS A 360 15.11 29.25 -24.16
CA LYS A 360 15.23 30.66 -23.79
C LYS A 360 14.28 30.99 -22.64
N ALA A 361 14.80 31.71 -21.63
CA ALA A 361 14.00 32.20 -20.52
C ALA A 361 12.91 33.19 -20.99
N PRO A 362 11.77 33.26 -20.29
CA PRO A 362 10.64 34.12 -20.66
C PRO A 362 10.94 35.63 -20.52
N GLY A 363 12.03 36.00 -19.82
CA GLY A 363 12.44 37.39 -19.65
C GLY A 363 13.82 37.52 -18.97
N PRO A 364 14.23 38.75 -18.60
CA PRO A 364 15.48 39.00 -17.89
C PRO A 364 15.46 38.39 -16.48
N GLN A 365 16.64 38.06 -15.95
CA GLN A 365 16.79 37.38 -14.66
C GLN A 365 16.07 38.06 -13.48
N ALA A 366 16.03 39.39 -13.45
CA ALA A 366 15.40 40.16 -12.38
C ALA A 366 13.86 40.07 -12.37
N GLU A 367 13.24 39.60 -13.46
CA GLU A 367 11.78 39.50 -13.59
C GLU A 367 11.29 38.05 -13.51
N LEU A 368 12.19 37.06 -13.41
CA LEU A 368 11.84 35.64 -13.49
C LEU A 368 10.86 35.18 -12.40
N VAL A 369 10.97 35.71 -11.18
CA VAL A 369 10.01 35.40 -10.10
C VAL A 369 8.61 35.88 -10.46
N GLY A 370 8.49 37.09 -11.02
CA GLY A 370 7.21 37.61 -11.49
C GLY A 370 6.61 36.79 -12.63
N TYR A 371 7.43 36.33 -13.57
CA TYR A 371 6.97 35.42 -14.63
C TYR A 371 6.56 34.03 -14.09
N PHE A 372 7.27 33.52 -13.07
CA PHE A 372 6.92 32.27 -12.42
C PHE A 372 5.56 32.38 -11.74
N ASP A 373 5.39 33.39 -10.88
CA ASP A 373 4.15 33.60 -10.11
C ASP A 373 2.95 33.93 -11.02
N ALA A 374 3.18 34.48 -12.22
CA ALA A 374 2.14 34.74 -13.22
C ALA A 374 1.82 33.54 -14.14
N SER A 375 2.63 32.48 -14.09
CA SER A 375 2.41 31.29 -14.92
C SER A 375 1.28 30.44 -14.35
N ASP A 376 0.34 30.03 -15.21
CA ASP A 376 -0.71 29.09 -14.81
C ASP A 376 -0.17 27.66 -14.70
N GLY A 377 -0.71 26.88 -13.76
CA GLY A 377 -0.27 25.50 -13.52
C GLY A 377 -0.58 24.52 -14.66
N PHE A 378 -1.35 24.95 -15.67
CA PHE A 378 -1.73 24.11 -16.81
C PHE A 378 -0.70 24.19 -17.96
N ASN A 379 -0.03 25.34 -18.15
CA ASN A 379 0.97 25.54 -19.21
C ASN A 379 2.40 25.74 -18.68
N ALA A 380 2.60 25.83 -17.36
CA ALA A 380 3.92 25.89 -16.77
C ALA A 380 4.65 24.54 -16.87
N ASP A 381 5.79 24.53 -17.55
CA ASP A 381 6.71 23.39 -17.58
C ASP A 381 7.70 23.52 -16.41
N PRO A 382 7.55 22.74 -15.32
CA PRO A 382 8.39 22.84 -14.14
C PRO A 382 9.87 22.52 -14.45
N GLU A 383 10.17 21.66 -15.43
CA GLU A 383 11.56 21.33 -15.79
C GLU A 383 12.28 22.55 -16.39
N ARG A 384 11.56 23.40 -17.14
CA ARG A 384 12.10 24.66 -17.65
C ARG A 384 12.30 25.68 -16.56
N TRP A 385 11.38 25.76 -15.61
CA TRP A 385 11.48 26.69 -14.49
C TRP A 385 12.70 26.41 -13.60
N VAL A 386 13.07 25.14 -13.41
CA VAL A 386 14.33 24.79 -12.73
C VAL A 386 15.54 25.38 -13.46
N GLU A 387 15.64 25.16 -14.77
CA GLU A 387 16.75 25.70 -15.59
C GLU A 387 16.82 27.23 -15.52
N TRP A 388 15.66 27.91 -15.66
CA TRP A 388 15.62 29.37 -15.68
C TRP A 388 15.91 30.01 -14.33
N LEU A 389 15.50 29.40 -13.22
CA LEU A 389 15.73 29.92 -11.87
C LEU A 389 17.12 29.59 -11.31
N THR A 390 17.80 28.59 -11.86
CA THR A 390 19.14 28.17 -11.40
C THR A 390 20.15 29.34 -11.28
N PRO A 391 20.30 30.29 -12.23
CA PRO A 391 21.30 31.35 -12.15
C PRO A 391 21.09 32.39 -11.02
N VAL A 392 19.84 32.52 -10.54
CA VAL A 392 19.43 33.46 -9.49
C VAL A 392 19.27 32.79 -8.12
N SER A 393 19.17 31.47 -8.09
CA SER A 393 19.08 30.67 -6.87
C SER A 393 20.36 30.79 -6.02
N GLY A 394 20.19 30.78 -4.69
CA GLY A 394 21.25 31.01 -3.70
C GLY A 394 21.67 32.47 -3.52
N LYS A 395 21.11 33.41 -4.31
CA LYS A 395 21.39 34.86 -4.23
C LYS A 395 20.16 35.67 -3.85
N ASP A 396 19.03 35.34 -4.48
CA ASP A 396 17.73 35.93 -4.21
C ASP A 396 16.83 34.91 -3.50
N LEU A 397 16.26 35.29 -2.36
CA LEU A 397 15.57 34.36 -1.47
C LEU A 397 14.24 33.89 -2.07
N GLU A 398 13.49 34.79 -2.72
CA GLU A 398 12.23 34.46 -3.37
C GLU A 398 12.45 33.48 -4.53
N ALA A 399 13.40 33.77 -5.41
CA ALA A 399 13.77 32.89 -6.51
C ALA A 399 14.31 31.54 -6.02
N THR A 400 15.09 31.54 -4.94
CA THR A 400 15.59 30.30 -4.32
C THR A 400 14.43 29.44 -3.83
N ARG A 401 13.42 30.04 -3.18
CA ARG A 401 12.24 29.31 -2.72
C ARG A 401 11.49 28.66 -3.89
N ARG A 402 11.18 29.42 -4.95
CA ARG A 402 10.50 28.87 -6.14
C ARG A 402 11.31 27.76 -6.79
N HIS A 403 12.63 27.96 -6.92
CA HIS A 403 13.52 26.98 -7.51
C HIS A 403 13.50 25.65 -6.73
N THR A 404 13.66 25.70 -5.40
CA THR A 404 13.73 24.47 -4.60
C THR A 404 12.38 23.81 -4.39
N THR A 405 11.28 24.57 -4.33
CA THR A 405 9.93 23.99 -4.40
C THR A 405 9.74 23.24 -5.71
N THR A 406 10.17 23.82 -6.84
CA THR A 406 10.05 23.17 -8.16
C THR A 406 10.93 21.91 -8.26
N LEU A 407 12.15 21.95 -7.72
CA LEU A 407 13.02 20.76 -7.61
C LEU A 407 12.35 19.66 -6.76
N GLY A 408 11.79 20.01 -5.60
CA GLY A 408 11.05 19.08 -4.75
C GLY A 408 9.85 18.47 -5.45
N PHE A 409 9.05 19.29 -6.15
CA PHE A 409 7.92 18.85 -6.95
C PHE A 409 8.31 17.83 -8.05
N LEU A 410 9.51 17.98 -8.62
CA LEU A 410 10.05 17.05 -9.62
C LEU A 410 10.77 15.83 -9.02
N GLY A 411 10.79 15.67 -7.70
CA GLY A 411 11.42 14.53 -7.02
C GLY A 411 12.91 14.71 -6.69
N TYR A 412 13.41 15.95 -6.64
CA TYR A 412 14.79 16.29 -6.27
C TYR A 412 14.90 17.16 -5.00
N PRO A 413 14.21 16.82 -3.88
CA PRO A 413 14.22 17.64 -2.67
C PRO A 413 15.62 17.78 -2.07
N ALA A 414 16.46 16.75 -2.17
CA ALA A 414 17.85 16.79 -1.68
C ALA A 414 18.69 17.90 -2.34
N LYS A 415 18.48 18.18 -3.64
CA LYS A 415 19.16 19.29 -4.32
C LYS A 415 18.64 20.64 -3.85
N GLY A 416 17.34 20.73 -3.59
CA GLY A 416 16.76 21.91 -2.95
C GLY A 416 17.35 22.16 -1.56
N ALA A 417 17.49 21.09 -0.76
CA ALA A 417 18.10 21.13 0.56
C ALA A 417 19.56 21.56 0.51
N ASP A 418 20.37 21.02 -0.42
CA ASP A 418 21.77 21.42 -0.62
C ASP A 418 21.90 22.93 -0.90
N ILE A 419 21.05 23.47 -1.78
CA ILE A 419 21.05 24.91 -2.12
C ILE A 419 20.73 25.76 -0.88
N TYR A 420 19.68 25.43 -0.15
CA TYR A 420 19.30 26.17 1.06
C TYR A 420 20.31 26.01 2.19
N TRP A 421 20.91 24.83 2.32
CA TRP A 421 21.96 24.55 3.28
C TRP A 421 23.16 25.45 3.02
N THR A 422 23.66 25.49 1.80
CA THR A 422 24.77 26.39 1.44
C THR A 422 24.41 27.85 1.68
N MET A 423 23.18 28.27 1.34
CA MET A 423 22.74 29.65 1.49
C MET A 423 22.60 30.10 2.96
N LEU A 424 21.97 29.29 3.81
CA LEU A 424 21.62 29.68 5.19
C LEU A 424 22.63 29.20 6.24
N VAL A 425 23.26 28.04 6.03
CA VAL A 425 24.08 27.36 7.04
C VAL A 425 25.57 27.53 6.79
N GLU A 426 26.03 27.37 5.54
CA GLU A 426 27.46 27.45 5.19
C GLU A 426 27.92 28.88 4.89
N SER A 427 27.14 29.60 4.06
CA SER A 427 27.46 30.97 3.63
C SER A 427 26.72 32.04 4.45
N GLY A 428 25.64 31.64 5.13
CA GLY A 428 24.78 32.50 5.94
C GLY A 428 24.97 32.33 7.44
N THR A 429 24.02 32.89 8.21
CA THR A 429 23.98 32.81 9.68
C THR A 429 22.62 32.26 10.12
N ILE A 430 22.50 30.93 10.17
CA ILE A 430 21.26 30.23 10.51
C ILE A 430 20.72 30.59 11.90
N GLU A 431 21.61 30.94 12.84
CA GLU A 431 21.29 31.37 14.21
C GLU A 431 20.37 32.60 14.25
N THR A 432 20.47 33.46 13.24
CA THR A 432 19.74 34.73 13.12
C THR A 432 18.87 34.79 11.87
N ALA A 433 18.71 33.66 11.16
CA ALA A 433 17.88 33.60 9.97
C ALA A 433 16.39 33.82 10.33
N ASP A 434 15.60 34.22 9.33
CA ASP A 434 14.15 34.31 9.50
C ASP A 434 13.60 32.93 9.91
N PRO A 435 12.75 32.84 10.96
CA PRO A 435 12.19 31.56 11.40
C PRO A 435 11.44 30.79 10.30
N GLN A 436 10.84 31.47 9.32
CA GLN A 436 10.18 30.82 8.20
C GLN A 436 11.18 30.13 7.27
N ASP A 437 12.37 30.70 7.08
CA ASP A 437 13.41 30.12 6.24
C ASP A 437 14.08 28.92 6.91
N ALA A 438 14.34 29.00 8.22
CA ALA A 438 14.79 27.85 9.01
C ALA A 438 13.74 26.71 9.01
N SER A 439 12.46 27.08 9.14
CA SER A 439 11.33 26.14 9.04
C SER A 439 11.24 25.50 7.65
N TYR A 440 11.46 26.27 6.58
CA TYR A 440 11.43 25.76 5.21
C TYR A 440 12.59 24.78 4.94
N LEU A 441 13.81 25.12 5.35
CA LEU A 441 14.96 24.20 5.26
C LEU A 441 14.73 22.93 6.11
N THR A 442 14.11 23.05 7.29
CA THR A 442 13.70 21.89 8.10
C THR A 442 12.81 20.94 7.29
N GLY A 443 11.79 21.48 6.59
CA GLY A 443 10.91 20.68 5.72
C GLY A 443 11.67 19.98 4.60
N LEU A 444 12.53 20.71 3.88
CA LEU A 444 13.37 20.13 2.81
C LEU A 444 14.28 19.01 3.31
N LEU A 445 14.89 19.16 4.49
CA LEU A 445 15.76 18.13 5.07
C LEU A 445 14.97 16.88 5.49
N ILE A 446 13.76 17.04 6.01
CA ILE A 446 12.86 15.93 6.35
C ILE A 446 12.46 15.14 5.10
N GLU A 447 12.05 15.85 4.03
CA GLU A 447 11.68 15.27 2.74
C GLU A 447 12.88 14.56 2.10
N ALA A 448 14.07 15.16 2.16
CA ALA A 448 15.31 14.60 1.64
C ALA A 448 15.92 13.48 2.51
N ARG A 449 15.29 13.12 3.64
CA ARG A 449 15.81 12.15 4.64
C ARG A 449 17.23 12.48 5.15
N GLN A 450 17.58 13.77 5.23
CA GLN A 450 18.87 14.25 5.71
C GLN A 450 18.85 14.55 7.21
N ASP A 451 18.49 13.54 8.01
CA ASP A 451 18.22 13.67 9.45
C ASP A 451 19.44 14.22 10.21
N GLU A 452 20.65 13.71 9.91
CA GLU A 452 21.90 14.17 10.56
C GLU A 452 22.19 15.65 10.29
N ARG A 453 21.93 16.14 9.07
CA ARG A 453 22.10 17.57 8.74
C ARG A 453 21.07 18.42 9.48
N LEU A 454 19.83 17.93 9.61
CA LEU A 454 18.80 18.61 10.38
C LEU A 454 19.21 18.73 11.85
N GLU A 455 19.70 17.66 12.45
CA GLU A 455 20.21 17.67 13.83
C GLU A 455 21.36 18.66 14.00
N GLN A 456 22.35 18.65 13.10
CA GLN A 456 23.45 19.64 13.08
C GLN A 456 22.97 21.09 12.94
N MET A 457 21.96 21.33 12.11
CA MET A 457 21.35 22.65 11.98
C MET A 457 20.63 23.04 13.26
N ALA A 458 19.89 22.12 13.88
CA ALA A 458 19.11 22.37 15.08
C ALA A 458 19.99 22.78 16.28
N GLU A 459 21.20 22.24 16.40
CA GLU A 459 22.18 22.65 17.43
C GLU A 459 22.54 24.14 17.36
N ARG A 460 22.42 24.76 16.18
CA ARG A 460 22.73 26.17 15.94
C ARG A 460 21.50 27.07 16.04
N LEU A 461 20.29 26.52 16.07
CA LEU A 461 19.06 27.32 16.14
C LEU A 461 18.81 27.84 17.57
N PRO A 462 18.11 28.98 17.73
CA PRO A 462 17.62 29.40 19.03
C PRO A 462 16.68 28.33 19.63
N ASP A 463 16.58 28.26 20.97
CA ASP A 463 15.94 27.16 21.69
C ASP A 463 14.54 26.79 21.16
N ALA A 464 13.67 27.79 20.96
CA ALA A 464 12.31 27.56 20.45
C ALA A 464 12.30 26.92 19.06
N GLN A 465 13.14 27.39 18.14
CA GLN A 465 13.27 26.89 16.78
C GLN A 465 13.97 25.53 16.74
N ARG A 466 14.98 25.29 17.60
CA ARG A 466 15.63 23.98 17.74
C ARG A 466 14.62 22.90 18.09
N HIS A 467 13.83 23.14 19.15
CA HIS A 467 12.84 22.18 19.61
C HIS A 467 11.73 21.95 18.57
N LEU A 468 11.29 23.01 17.87
CA LEU A 468 10.36 22.86 16.74
C LEU A 468 10.94 22.01 15.60
N ALA A 469 12.20 22.22 15.22
CA ALA A 469 12.84 21.48 14.14
C ALA A 469 12.98 19.98 14.49
N LEU A 470 13.49 19.68 15.70
CA LEU A 470 13.64 18.31 16.18
C LEU A 470 12.29 17.61 16.37
N GLY A 471 11.30 18.30 16.94
CA GLY A 471 9.97 17.72 17.11
C GLY A 471 9.28 17.43 15.77
N ARG A 472 9.47 18.26 14.74
CA ARG A 472 8.99 17.98 13.37
C ARG A 472 9.72 16.79 12.75
N LEU A 473 11.04 16.67 12.94
CA LEU A 473 11.81 15.50 12.52
C LEU A 473 11.26 14.22 13.19
N HIS A 474 11.09 14.23 14.51
CA HIS A 474 10.58 13.07 15.25
C HIS A 474 9.16 12.69 14.83
N ARG A 475 8.28 13.67 14.63
CA ARG A 475 6.94 13.45 14.05
C ARG A 475 7.02 12.79 12.67
N ALA A 476 7.89 13.27 11.78
CA ALA A 476 8.05 12.70 10.43
C ALA A 476 8.73 11.32 10.41
N ARG A 477 9.19 10.84 11.57
CA ARG A 477 9.75 9.50 11.79
C ARG A 477 8.90 8.67 12.75
N GLU A 478 7.69 9.15 13.07
CA GLU A 478 6.72 8.48 13.96
C GLU A 478 7.29 8.18 15.37
N ARG A 479 8.28 8.98 15.79
CA ARG A 479 8.87 8.95 17.13
C ARG A 479 8.06 9.82 18.07
N TRP A 480 6.83 9.40 18.36
CA TRP A 480 5.80 10.25 18.97
C TRP A 480 6.15 10.74 20.37
N GLU A 481 6.78 9.91 21.21
CA GLU A 481 7.23 10.30 22.55
C GLU A 481 8.28 11.42 22.49
N GLN A 482 9.26 11.29 21.60
CA GLN A 482 10.30 12.31 21.40
C GLN A 482 9.69 13.58 20.78
N ALA A 483 8.76 13.44 19.83
CA ALA A 483 8.05 14.58 19.24
C ALA A 483 7.24 15.36 20.30
N ALA A 484 6.60 14.65 21.24
CA ALA A 484 5.88 15.27 22.34
C ALA A 484 6.82 16.01 23.30
N ALA A 485 7.96 15.42 23.66
CA ALA A 485 8.96 16.05 24.53
C ALA A 485 9.54 17.34 23.90
N GLU A 486 9.86 17.29 22.60
CA GLU A 486 10.33 18.46 21.85
C GLU A 486 9.24 19.52 21.71
N GLY A 487 7.98 19.13 21.47
CA GLY A 487 6.85 20.05 21.43
C GLY A 487 6.64 20.80 22.76
N GLU A 488 6.69 20.09 23.89
CA GLU A 488 6.62 20.66 25.24
C GLU A 488 7.77 21.65 25.50
N ALA A 489 8.99 21.25 25.16
CA ALA A 489 10.18 22.09 25.30
C ALA A 489 10.11 23.35 24.41
N ALA A 490 9.58 23.23 23.19
CA ALA A 490 9.37 24.37 22.30
C ALA A 490 8.39 25.38 22.91
N VAL A 491 7.26 24.93 23.47
CA VAL A 491 6.31 25.82 24.18
C VAL A 491 6.97 26.49 25.38
N ALA A 492 7.73 25.74 26.19
CA ALA A 492 8.46 26.28 27.34
C ALA A 492 9.52 27.32 26.94
N ALA A 493 10.14 27.16 25.76
CA ALA A 493 11.07 28.11 25.17
C ALA A 493 10.39 29.33 24.50
N GLY A 494 9.05 29.40 24.53
CA GLY A 494 8.28 30.54 24.02
C GLY A 494 7.86 30.42 22.56
N ALA A 495 7.90 29.23 21.96
CA ALA A 495 7.32 29.01 20.64
C ALA A 495 5.79 29.20 20.65
N GLY A 496 5.24 29.68 19.52
CA GLY A 496 3.84 30.05 19.36
C GLY A 496 2.88 28.87 19.17
N ILE A 497 1.78 29.10 18.43
CA ILE A 497 0.71 28.11 18.20
C ILE A 497 1.23 26.81 17.57
N GLU A 498 2.22 26.90 16.69
CA GLU A 498 2.82 25.76 15.98
C GLU A 498 3.41 24.70 16.93
N ALA A 499 4.03 25.12 18.04
CA ALA A 499 4.58 24.18 19.02
C ALA A 499 3.46 23.45 19.78
N ARG A 500 2.35 24.14 20.06
CA ARG A 500 1.17 23.52 20.68
C ARG A 500 0.48 22.55 19.74
N ARG A 501 0.37 22.87 18.45
CA ARG A 501 -0.14 21.96 17.41
C ARG A 501 0.71 20.68 17.33
N LEU A 502 2.02 20.83 17.28
CA LEU A 502 2.97 19.71 17.26
C LEU A 502 2.85 18.86 18.53
N TRP A 503 2.86 19.49 19.69
CA TRP A 503 2.79 18.80 20.99
C TRP A 503 1.47 18.05 21.15
N SER A 504 0.34 18.73 20.89
CA SER A 504 -1.01 18.15 20.97
C SER A 504 -1.18 16.95 20.04
N ALA A 505 -0.73 17.08 18.78
CA ALA A 505 -0.78 15.97 17.82
C ALA A 505 0.11 14.80 18.25
N ALA A 506 1.30 15.05 18.79
CA ALA A 506 2.21 13.99 19.22
C ALA A 506 1.67 13.21 20.43
N VAL A 507 1.07 13.87 21.42
CA VAL A 507 0.46 13.18 22.59
C VAL A 507 -0.82 12.43 22.22
N GLN A 508 -1.56 12.90 21.21
CA GLN A 508 -2.71 12.16 20.67
C GLN A 508 -2.27 10.80 20.10
N GLN A 509 -1.12 10.75 19.42
CA GLN A 509 -0.57 9.51 18.84
C GLN A 509 -0.04 8.53 19.90
N THR A 510 0.12 8.97 21.15
CA THR A 510 0.43 8.12 22.30
C THR A 510 -0.80 7.87 23.19
N ASP A 511 -2.01 8.01 22.62
CA ASP A 511 -3.32 7.82 23.26
C ASP A 511 -3.63 8.75 24.47
N ASP A 512 -2.87 9.83 24.68
CA ASP A 512 -3.13 10.81 25.73
C ASP A 512 -4.01 11.96 25.22
N ASN A 513 -5.24 11.62 24.86
CA ASN A 513 -6.24 12.56 24.33
C ASN A 513 -6.58 13.68 25.34
N ALA A 514 -6.58 13.39 26.64
CA ALA A 514 -6.87 14.38 27.68
C ALA A 514 -5.80 15.48 27.73
N LYS A 515 -4.52 15.11 27.70
CA LYS A 515 -3.41 16.07 27.61
C LYS A 515 -3.46 16.83 26.28
N GLY A 516 -3.68 16.13 25.18
CA GLY A 516 -3.79 16.73 23.84
C GLY A 516 -4.84 17.83 23.75
N ALA A 517 -6.04 17.57 24.28
CA ALA A 517 -7.12 18.55 24.34
C ALA A 517 -6.79 19.74 25.24
N THR A 518 -6.18 19.49 26.40
CA THR A 518 -5.78 20.54 27.35
C THR A 518 -4.80 21.54 26.71
N ILE A 519 -3.81 21.05 25.96
CA ILE A 519 -2.81 21.89 25.28
C ILE A 519 -3.48 22.89 24.32
N LEU A 520 -4.48 22.45 23.54
CA LEU A 520 -5.20 23.32 22.61
C LEU A 520 -6.21 24.23 23.33
N ARG A 521 -6.83 23.75 24.42
CA ARG A 521 -7.73 24.54 25.26
C ARG A 521 -7.04 25.80 25.80
N GLU A 522 -5.77 25.73 26.19
CA GLU A 522 -4.99 26.88 26.69
C GLU A 522 -4.84 28.02 25.68
N VAL A 523 -5.03 27.74 24.39
CA VAL A 523 -4.93 28.71 23.29
C VAL A 523 -6.23 28.92 22.54
N LEU A 524 -7.35 28.47 23.10
CA LEU A 524 -8.68 28.58 22.47
C LEU A 524 -9.06 30.04 22.14
N ASP A 525 -8.53 31.01 22.89
CA ASP A 525 -8.77 32.45 22.68
C ASP A 525 -7.63 33.17 21.96
N SER A 526 -6.63 32.44 21.47
CA SER A 526 -5.61 32.99 20.58
C SER A 526 -6.25 33.48 19.27
N ALA A 527 -5.73 34.57 18.70
CA ALA A 527 -6.12 35.02 17.37
C ALA A 527 -5.58 34.12 16.24
N GLU A 528 -4.58 33.29 16.55
CA GLU A 528 -3.93 32.37 15.61
C GLU A 528 -4.59 30.97 15.58
N ILE A 529 -5.58 30.70 16.43
CA ILE A 529 -6.26 29.41 16.43
C ILE A 529 -7.20 29.29 15.24
N GLU A 530 -7.18 28.14 14.57
CA GLU A 530 -7.99 27.85 13.40
C GLU A 530 -9.15 26.90 13.74
N GLY A 531 -10.15 26.82 12.85
CA GLY A 531 -11.30 25.93 13.04
C GLY A 531 -10.89 24.46 13.21
N GLU A 532 -9.87 24.02 12.45
CA GLU A 532 -9.31 22.68 12.53
C GLU A 532 -8.71 22.37 13.91
N ASP A 533 -8.02 23.33 14.54
CA ASP A 533 -7.48 23.17 15.88
C ASP A 533 -8.60 22.95 16.91
N ILE A 534 -9.71 23.69 16.77
CA ILE A 534 -10.86 23.56 17.67
C ILE A 534 -11.55 22.22 17.48
N TRP A 535 -11.71 21.74 16.24
CA TRP A 535 -12.30 20.44 15.96
C TRP A 535 -11.41 19.28 16.44
N ARG A 536 -10.09 19.39 16.30
CA ARG A 536 -9.15 18.42 16.86
C ARG A 536 -9.26 18.38 18.39
N MET A 537 -9.29 19.55 19.04
CA MET A 537 -9.51 19.66 20.49
C MET A 537 -10.83 19.01 20.92
N ILE A 538 -11.93 19.27 20.21
CA ILE A 538 -13.25 18.65 20.48
C ILE A 538 -13.18 17.14 20.38
N THR A 539 -12.52 16.61 19.34
CA THR A 539 -12.40 15.16 19.10
C THR A 539 -11.62 14.48 20.22
N MET A 540 -10.45 15.02 20.59
CA MET A 540 -9.66 14.51 21.71
C MET A 540 -10.39 14.62 23.05
N ALA A 541 -11.03 15.77 23.32
CA ALA A 541 -11.82 15.95 24.54
C ALA A 541 -12.99 14.97 24.62
N THR A 542 -13.62 14.67 23.48
CA THR A 542 -14.69 13.66 23.39
C THR A 542 -14.16 12.26 23.71
N ALA A 543 -13.02 11.87 23.13
CA ALA A 543 -12.39 10.58 23.42
C ALA A 543 -11.95 10.46 24.90
N ALA A 544 -11.60 11.56 25.54
CA ALA A 544 -11.27 11.64 26.97
C ALA A 544 -12.48 11.87 27.89
N GLU A 545 -13.69 11.95 27.33
CA GLU A 545 -14.93 12.31 28.05
C GLU A 545 -14.87 13.66 28.83
N ASP A 546 -14.04 14.62 28.39
CA ASP A 546 -13.99 15.99 28.90
C ASP A 546 -15.07 16.85 28.24
N TRP A 547 -16.31 16.64 28.68
CA TRP A 547 -17.48 17.29 28.12
C TRP A 547 -17.55 18.81 28.37
N GLU A 548 -16.77 19.35 29.32
CA GLU A 548 -16.65 20.79 29.53
C GLU A 548 -15.86 21.41 28.37
N THR A 549 -14.71 20.82 28.03
CA THR A 549 -13.89 21.26 26.89
C THR A 549 -14.64 21.10 25.57
N VAL A 550 -15.42 20.03 25.39
CA VAL A 550 -16.27 19.86 24.20
C VAL A 550 -17.27 21.00 24.05
N ARG A 551 -17.93 21.43 25.15
CA ARG A 551 -18.88 22.56 25.12
C ARG A 551 -18.20 23.89 24.80
N LEU A 552 -17.01 24.13 25.35
CA LEU A 552 -16.23 25.32 25.04
C LEU A 552 -15.88 25.39 23.54
N GLY A 553 -15.42 24.28 22.97
CA GLY A 553 -15.15 24.16 21.54
C GLY A 553 -16.40 24.35 20.69
N ALA A 554 -17.49 23.66 21.04
CA ALA A 554 -18.77 23.75 20.32
C ALA A 554 -19.29 25.20 20.28
N ALA A 555 -19.22 25.93 21.40
CA ALA A 555 -19.58 27.35 21.45
C ALA A 555 -18.68 28.20 20.53
N LYS A 556 -17.38 27.91 20.47
CA LYS A 556 -16.41 28.64 19.63
C LYS A 556 -16.67 28.46 18.13
N VAL A 557 -17.09 27.26 17.71
CA VAL A 557 -17.45 26.96 16.31
C VAL A 557 -18.92 27.29 15.98
N GLY A 558 -19.66 27.88 16.91
CA GLY A 558 -21.06 28.29 16.69
C GLY A 558 -22.06 27.14 16.67
N MET A 559 -21.77 26.02 17.35
CA MET A 559 -22.65 24.87 17.51
C MET A 559 -23.31 24.91 18.91
N PRO A 560 -24.50 25.52 19.06
CA PRO A 560 -25.17 25.60 20.35
C PRO A 560 -25.64 24.21 20.81
N LEU A 561 -25.30 23.84 22.04
CA LEU A 561 -25.72 22.60 22.68
C LEU A 561 -26.82 22.88 23.71
N LYS A 562 -27.83 22.02 23.77
CA LYS A 562 -28.93 22.13 24.75
C LYS A 562 -28.53 21.60 26.12
N SER A 563 -27.69 20.56 26.15
CA SER A 563 -27.21 19.93 27.38
C SER A 563 -26.20 20.82 28.12
N THR A 564 -26.37 20.99 29.43
CA THR A 564 -25.51 21.84 30.27
C THR A 564 -24.53 21.08 31.15
N GLU A 565 -24.72 19.76 31.31
CA GLU A 565 -23.88 18.88 32.12
C GLU A 565 -23.82 17.47 31.53
N GLY A 566 -22.80 16.69 31.92
CA GLY A 566 -22.63 15.30 31.49
C GLY A 566 -22.32 15.10 30.00
N PRO A 567 -22.41 13.84 29.52
CA PRO A 567 -22.26 13.51 28.10
C PRO A 567 -23.22 14.30 27.22
N ILE A 568 -22.79 14.62 26.01
CA ILE A 568 -23.63 15.27 25.00
C ILE A 568 -24.31 14.18 24.19
N GLU A 569 -25.62 14.06 24.37
CA GLU A 569 -26.51 13.12 23.67
C GLU A 569 -27.69 13.92 23.10
N GLU A 570 -27.50 14.47 21.91
CA GLU A 570 -28.48 15.26 21.18
C GLU A 570 -28.60 14.74 19.76
N GLU A 571 -29.83 14.56 19.27
CA GLU A 571 -30.07 14.11 17.90
C GLU A 571 -29.68 15.22 16.90
N MET A 572 -28.59 15.01 16.16
CA MET A 572 -28.01 15.98 15.20
C MET A 572 -28.10 15.54 13.74
N GLY A 573 -28.85 14.47 13.47
CA GLY A 573 -29.07 13.92 12.12
C GLY A 573 -28.19 12.72 11.78
N LEU A 574 -28.41 12.15 10.60
CA LEU A 574 -27.70 10.97 10.11
C LEU A 574 -26.33 11.33 9.53
N VAL A 575 -25.37 10.43 9.73
CA VAL A 575 -24.01 10.50 9.18
C VAL A 575 -23.57 9.12 8.69
N ARG A 576 -22.61 9.10 7.75
CA ARG A 576 -21.90 7.90 7.32
C ARG A 576 -20.58 7.85 8.07
N LEU A 577 -20.33 6.79 8.81
CA LEU A 577 -19.02 6.58 9.45
C LEU A 577 -18.22 5.57 8.66
N ILE A 578 -16.97 5.93 8.37
CA ILE A 578 -16.00 5.05 7.74
C ILE A 578 -15.23 4.35 8.87
N LEU A 579 -15.54 3.08 9.07
CA LEU A 579 -14.92 2.22 10.08
C LEU A 579 -13.78 1.42 9.44
N PRO A 580 -12.63 1.26 10.13
CA PRO A 580 -11.63 0.29 9.72
C PRO A 580 -12.19 -1.14 9.89
N ALA A 581 -11.94 -2.02 8.92
CA ALA A 581 -12.25 -3.43 9.02
C ALA A 581 -10.97 -4.27 9.28
N PRO A 582 -11.06 -5.44 9.93
CA PRO A 582 -9.91 -6.29 10.24
C PRO A 582 -9.08 -6.74 9.02
N ASP A 583 -9.70 -6.78 7.85
CA ASP A 583 -9.08 -7.13 6.56
C ASP A 583 -8.31 -5.96 5.91
N GLY A 584 -8.27 -4.79 6.56
CA GLY A 584 -7.67 -3.57 6.06
C GLY A 584 -8.57 -2.76 5.12
N THR A 585 -9.78 -3.25 4.82
CA THR A 585 -10.78 -2.49 4.06
C THR A 585 -11.46 -1.45 4.94
N GLN A 586 -12.20 -0.54 4.30
CA GLN A 586 -13.03 0.45 4.98
C GLN A 586 -14.50 0.10 4.79
N ARG A 587 -15.30 0.19 5.86
CA ARG A 587 -16.74 -0.01 5.80
C ARG A 587 -17.49 1.26 6.11
N GLN A 588 -18.49 1.56 5.29
CA GLN A 588 -19.39 2.68 5.51
C GLN A 588 -20.59 2.22 6.33
N VAL A 589 -20.87 2.88 7.45
CA VAL A 589 -21.97 2.54 8.36
C VAL A 589 -22.82 3.77 8.62
N ILE A 590 -24.12 3.68 8.32
CA ILE A 590 -25.09 4.72 8.70
C ILE A 590 -25.17 4.78 10.22
N SER A 591 -25.08 5.99 10.74
CA SER A 591 -25.00 6.27 12.16
C SER A 591 -25.81 7.53 12.49
N LEU A 592 -26.27 7.62 13.73
CA LEU A 592 -26.93 8.82 14.25
C LEU A 592 -25.90 9.70 14.94
N ARG A 593 -25.71 10.94 14.49
CA ARG A 593 -24.86 11.90 15.20
C ARG A 593 -25.52 12.30 16.50
N THR A 594 -24.83 12.04 17.61
CA THR A 594 -25.30 12.29 18.98
C THR A 594 -24.61 13.50 19.62
N GLY A 595 -23.58 14.05 18.99
CA GLY A 595 -22.85 15.21 19.49
C GLY A 595 -21.86 15.80 18.48
N PRO A 596 -21.02 16.77 18.90
CA PRO A 596 -20.06 17.43 18.02
C PRO A 596 -19.10 16.45 17.33
N ALA A 597 -18.63 15.41 18.03
CA ALA A 597 -17.73 14.39 17.50
C ALA A 597 -18.14 12.97 17.94
N THR A 598 -19.41 12.77 18.34
CA THR A 598 -19.95 11.45 18.71
C THR A 598 -21.08 11.04 17.79
N ALA A 599 -21.10 9.76 17.45
CA ALA A 599 -22.20 9.15 16.72
C ALA A 599 -22.46 7.73 17.23
N ARG A 600 -23.71 7.30 17.13
CA ARG A 600 -24.17 5.96 17.49
C ARG A 600 -24.38 5.14 16.22
N LEU A 601 -23.74 3.98 16.13
CA LEU A 601 -23.89 3.09 14.98
C LEU A 601 -25.34 2.60 14.91
N ALA A 602 -25.99 2.76 13.76
CA ALA A 602 -27.39 2.37 13.59
C ALA A 602 -27.55 0.92 13.11
N ILE A 603 -26.51 0.37 12.46
CA ILE A 603 -26.58 -0.89 11.71
C ILE A 603 -25.73 -1.97 12.39
N PRO A 604 -26.27 -3.19 12.62
CA PRO A 604 -25.49 -4.32 13.10
C PRO A 604 -24.36 -4.68 12.15
N GLN A 605 -23.21 -5.06 12.70
CA GLN A 605 -22.07 -5.51 11.90
C GLN A 605 -21.95 -7.04 11.91
N PRO A 606 -21.36 -7.64 10.86
CA PRO A 606 -21.04 -9.06 10.84
C PRO A 606 -20.11 -9.50 12.00
N PRO A 607 -20.13 -10.79 12.38
CA PRO A 607 -19.26 -11.36 13.41
C PRO A 607 -17.77 -11.14 13.10
N GLY A 608 -16.99 -10.89 14.14
CA GLY A 608 -15.56 -10.63 14.02
C GLY A 608 -15.21 -9.16 13.76
N MET A 609 -16.19 -8.27 13.65
CA MET A 609 -15.98 -6.82 13.65
C MET A 609 -15.88 -6.29 15.08
N ASP A 610 -14.99 -5.33 15.30
CA ASP A 610 -14.80 -4.67 16.61
C ASP A 610 -15.94 -3.69 16.97
N TYR A 611 -16.84 -3.40 16.03
CA TYR A 611 -17.95 -2.46 16.17
C TYR A 611 -19.28 -3.14 15.89
N ASN A 612 -20.36 -2.71 16.54
CA ASN A 612 -21.72 -3.20 16.34
C ASN A 612 -22.78 -2.10 16.51
N ALA A 613 -24.05 -2.43 16.24
CA ALA A 613 -25.17 -1.51 16.47
C ALA A 613 -25.19 -0.98 17.90
N GLY A 614 -25.59 0.28 18.07
CA GLY A 614 -25.70 0.93 19.36
C GLY A 614 -24.37 1.41 19.95
N ASP A 615 -23.22 0.98 19.41
CA ASP A 615 -21.91 1.47 19.82
C ASP A 615 -21.81 2.98 19.64
N LEU A 616 -21.31 3.63 20.68
CA LEU A 616 -21.02 5.06 20.67
C LEU A 616 -19.56 5.23 20.27
N VAL A 617 -19.34 5.87 19.13
CA VAL A 617 -18.01 6.06 18.55
C VAL A 617 -17.66 7.54 18.47
N VAL A 618 -16.37 7.83 18.59
CA VAL A 618 -15.80 9.14 18.30
C VAL A 618 -15.44 9.20 16.82
N PHE A 619 -15.76 10.29 16.14
CA PHE A 619 -15.40 10.51 14.75
C PHE A 619 -14.71 11.87 14.58
N GLU A 620 -13.88 11.99 13.54
CA GLU A 620 -13.27 13.27 13.16
C GLU A 620 -14.26 14.08 12.33
N PRO A 621 -14.68 15.28 12.79
CA PRO A 621 -15.73 16.08 12.14
C PRO A 621 -15.22 16.85 10.90
N GLN A 622 -14.29 16.25 10.16
CA GLN A 622 -13.83 16.67 8.84
C GLN A 622 -14.54 15.85 7.77
N LEU A 623 -15.23 16.51 6.84
CA LEU A 623 -15.92 15.82 5.76
C LEU A 623 -14.91 15.12 4.85
N LEU A 624 -15.17 13.84 4.56
CA LEU A 624 -14.38 13.05 3.62
C LEU A 624 -14.79 13.28 2.17
N GLU A 625 -16.04 13.70 1.94
CA GLU A 625 -16.58 14.03 0.63
C GLU A 625 -17.12 15.48 0.67
N PRO A 626 -16.89 16.28 -0.40
CA PRO A 626 -17.46 17.62 -0.47
C PRO A 626 -18.98 17.57 -0.52
N ILE A 627 -19.64 18.60 0.00
CA ILE A 627 -21.10 18.73 -0.09
C ILE A 627 -21.47 18.90 -1.58
N PRO A 628 -22.42 18.10 -2.12
CA PRO A 628 -22.86 18.24 -3.51
C PRO A 628 -23.35 19.66 -3.83
N GLU A 629 -23.14 20.12 -5.06
CA GLU A 629 -23.54 21.49 -5.46
C GLU A 629 -25.03 21.59 -5.79
N SER A 630 -25.66 20.49 -6.23
CA SER A 630 -27.05 20.47 -6.65
C SER A 630 -28.00 20.26 -5.47
N ALA A 631 -29.15 20.95 -5.48
CA ALA A 631 -30.14 20.82 -4.41
C ALA A 631 -30.75 19.40 -4.34
N GLU A 632 -30.86 18.71 -5.48
CA GLU A 632 -31.39 17.35 -5.58
C GLU A 632 -30.43 16.31 -4.97
N GLU A 633 -29.12 16.44 -5.19
CA GLU A 633 -28.14 15.56 -4.56
C GLU A 633 -27.96 15.87 -3.06
N GLN A 634 -28.16 17.12 -2.65
CA GLN A 634 -28.11 17.52 -1.24
C GLN A 634 -29.26 16.91 -0.41
N GLU A 635 -30.44 16.69 -0.99
CA GLU A 635 -31.58 16.09 -0.26
C GLU A 635 -31.28 14.67 0.25
N ASN A 636 -30.43 13.91 -0.45
CA ASN A 636 -30.04 12.55 -0.09
C ASN A 636 -28.61 12.45 0.46
N PHE A 637 -27.92 13.58 0.64
CA PHE A 637 -26.53 13.57 1.08
C PHE A 637 -26.42 13.25 2.57
N VAL A 638 -25.85 12.08 2.88
CA VAL A 638 -25.47 11.70 4.25
C VAL A 638 -23.98 11.96 4.44
N PRO A 639 -23.57 12.92 5.29
CA PRO A 639 -22.18 13.34 5.43
C PRO A 639 -21.25 12.20 5.90
N PRO A 640 -20.13 11.93 5.20
CA PRO A 640 -19.18 10.90 5.58
C PRO A 640 -18.05 11.45 6.46
N PHE A 641 -17.77 10.74 7.55
CA PHE A 641 -16.71 11.04 8.52
C PHE A 641 -15.87 9.80 8.85
N ALA A 642 -14.60 10.00 9.18
CA ALA A 642 -13.73 8.93 9.65
C ALA A 642 -14.00 8.64 11.13
N ALA A 643 -14.22 7.37 11.48
CA ALA A 643 -14.25 6.99 12.89
C ALA A 643 -12.82 6.96 13.47
N VAL A 644 -12.70 7.42 14.71
CA VAL A 644 -11.42 7.54 15.41
C VAL A 644 -11.27 6.43 16.45
N SER A 645 -12.28 6.24 17.29
CA SER A 645 -12.24 5.23 18.36
C SER A 645 -13.64 4.85 18.84
N MET A 646 -13.74 3.70 19.49
CA MET A 646 -14.94 3.36 20.27
C MET A 646 -14.91 4.14 21.58
N LEU A 647 -15.97 4.90 21.87
CA LEU A 647 -16.12 5.57 23.16
C LEU A 647 -16.73 4.63 24.19
N ARG A 648 -17.86 4.00 23.83
CA ARG A 648 -18.55 3.02 24.69
C ARG A 648 -19.24 1.97 23.83
N PRO A 649 -19.13 0.67 24.17
CA PRO A 649 -19.91 -0.35 23.52
C PRO A 649 -21.40 -0.16 23.82
N GLY A 650 -22.24 -0.36 22.81
CA GLY A 650 -23.69 -0.39 22.95
C GLY A 650 -24.18 -1.69 23.60
N GLY A 651 -23.35 -2.73 23.58
CA GLY A 651 -23.64 -4.04 24.18
C GLY A 651 -24.65 -4.87 23.39
N TYR A 652 -24.94 -4.50 22.15
CA TYR A 652 -25.84 -5.28 21.31
C TYR A 652 -25.17 -6.58 20.86
N THR A 653 -25.94 -7.67 20.86
CA THR A 653 -25.56 -8.95 20.26
C THR A 653 -26.29 -9.13 18.95
N SER A 654 -25.58 -9.45 17.88
CA SER A 654 -26.19 -9.63 16.55
C SER A 654 -26.38 -11.10 16.22
N TRP A 655 -27.57 -11.46 15.72
CA TRP A 655 -27.89 -12.81 15.29
C TRP A 655 -28.17 -12.85 13.80
N PHE A 656 -27.52 -13.79 13.09
CA PHE A 656 -27.72 -14.02 11.67
C PHE A 656 -29.06 -14.70 11.41
N PHE A 657 -29.73 -14.31 10.32
CA PHE A 657 -30.82 -15.08 9.75
C PHE A 657 -30.67 -15.20 8.22
N ASP A 658 -31.17 -16.30 7.68
CA ASP A 658 -31.19 -16.58 6.24
C ASP A 658 -32.40 -17.46 5.88
N GLY A 659 -32.90 -17.37 4.65
CA GLY A 659 -33.98 -18.21 4.16
C GLY A 659 -34.67 -17.63 2.92
N ALA A 660 -35.84 -18.17 2.59
CA ALA A 660 -36.64 -17.65 1.49
C ALA A 660 -37.33 -16.34 1.90
N ALA A 661 -37.35 -15.35 1.00
CA ALA A 661 -38.02 -14.09 1.23
C ALA A 661 -39.54 -14.31 1.41
N PRO A 662 -40.16 -13.74 2.45
CA PRO A 662 -41.59 -13.87 2.69
C PRO A 662 -42.39 -12.90 1.80
N SER A 663 -43.71 -12.85 1.98
CA SER A 663 -44.53 -11.83 1.32
C SER A 663 -44.23 -10.42 1.85
N GLU A 664 -44.49 -9.38 1.06
CA GLU A 664 -44.26 -7.98 1.47
C GLU A 664 -45.03 -7.59 2.74
N SER A 665 -46.25 -8.14 2.93
CA SER A 665 -47.03 -7.93 4.14
C SER A 665 -46.41 -8.61 5.36
N ASP A 666 -45.96 -9.85 5.23
CA ASP A 666 -45.33 -10.59 6.34
C ASP A 666 -43.99 -9.94 6.73
N TRP A 667 -43.23 -9.46 5.74
CA TRP A 667 -41.99 -8.73 5.96
C TRP A 667 -42.22 -7.40 6.68
N THR A 668 -43.28 -6.68 6.32
CA THR A 668 -43.63 -5.41 6.98
C THR A 668 -44.01 -5.63 8.44
N GLU A 669 -44.87 -6.62 8.73
CA GLU A 669 -45.27 -6.97 10.11
C GLU A 669 -44.05 -7.39 10.95
N PHE A 670 -43.15 -8.20 10.39
CA PHE A 670 -41.92 -8.60 11.06
C PHE A 670 -41.02 -7.42 11.41
N ASN A 671 -40.82 -6.47 10.48
CA ASN A 671 -40.06 -5.25 10.74
C ASN A 671 -40.68 -4.40 11.85
N GLU A 672 -42.01 -4.26 11.89
CA GLU A 672 -42.71 -3.51 12.93
C GLU A 672 -42.50 -4.13 14.32
N VAL A 673 -42.60 -5.47 14.43
CA VAL A 673 -42.41 -6.21 15.69
C VAL A 673 -41.00 -6.01 16.27
N LEU A 674 -39.98 -6.05 15.41
CA LEU A 674 -38.59 -5.83 15.80
C LEU A 674 -38.33 -4.36 16.15
N ALA A 675 -38.87 -3.42 15.36
CA ALA A 675 -38.72 -1.99 15.60
C ALA A 675 -39.35 -1.53 16.93
N GLU A 676 -40.53 -2.05 17.29
CA GLU A 676 -41.19 -1.76 18.59
C GLU A 676 -40.35 -2.15 19.81
N ARG A 677 -39.44 -3.13 19.64
CA ARG A 677 -38.53 -3.60 20.69
C ARG A 677 -37.16 -2.95 20.62
N GLY A 678 -36.93 -2.08 19.65
CA GLY A 678 -35.62 -1.46 19.42
C GLY A 678 -34.58 -2.48 18.96
N TRP A 679 -34.98 -3.50 18.20
CA TRP A 679 -34.07 -4.52 17.65
C TRP A 679 -33.81 -4.19 16.17
N PRO A 680 -32.83 -3.33 15.86
CA PRO A 680 -32.58 -2.94 14.48
C PRO A 680 -32.15 -4.15 13.66
N MET A 681 -32.72 -4.28 12.47
CA MET A 681 -32.41 -5.33 11.52
C MET A 681 -31.79 -4.73 10.27
N TRP A 682 -30.82 -5.43 9.70
CA TRP A 682 -30.24 -5.08 8.41
C TRP A 682 -30.22 -6.27 7.47
N VAL A 683 -30.69 -6.05 6.24
CA VAL A 683 -30.76 -7.05 5.17
C VAL A 683 -29.66 -6.76 4.17
N TYR A 684 -28.95 -7.80 3.75
CA TYR A 684 -27.84 -7.70 2.79
C TYR A 684 -28.17 -8.34 1.43
N SER A 685 -29.22 -9.16 1.36
CA SER A 685 -29.69 -9.76 0.11
C SER A 685 -30.25 -8.71 -0.86
N ASP A 686 -29.85 -8.80 -2.12
CA ASP A 686 -30.44 -8.05 -3.24
C ASP A 686 -31.46 -8.91 -4.01
N ASP A 687 -32.03 -8.35 -5.08
CA ASP A 687 -33.01 -9.05 -5.94
C ASP A 687 -32.43 -10.30 -6.64
N ASN A 688 -31.11 -10.50 -6.61
CA ASN A 688 -30.42 -11.64 -7.24
C ASN A 688 -30.16 -12.78 -6.26
N TYR A 689 -30.27 -12.54 -4.95
CA TYR A 689 -30.08 -13.58 -3.95
C TYR A 689 -31.25 -14.57 -4.01
N THR A 690 -30.92 -15.85 -4.18
CA THR A 690 -31.92 -16.92 -4.27
C THR A 690 -31.53 -18.12 -3.41
N VAL A 691 -32.53 -18.80 -2.87
CA VAL A 691 -32.40 -20.03 -2.10
C VAL A 691 -33.11 -21.17 -2.81
N THR A 692 -32.81 -22.42 -2.45
CA THR A 692 -33.36 -23.60 -3.12
C THR A 692 -34.70 -24.00 -2.52
N HIS A 693 -35.75 -24.17 -3.34
CA HIS A 693 -37.01 -24.73 -2.86
C HIS A 693 -36.80 -26.23 -2.47
N PRO A 694 -37.13 -26.65 -1.24
CA PRO A 694 -36.72 -27.96 -0.70
C PRO A 694 -37.36 -29.16 -1.41
N THR A 695 -38.55 -28.98 -2.01
CA THR A 695 -39.26 -30.04 -2.76
C THR A 695 -39.07 -30.00 -4.28
N SER A 696 -39.15 -28.84 -4.92
CA SER A 696 -39.03 -28.71 -6.38
C SER A 696 -37.60 -28.51 -6.88
N GLY A 697 -36.68 -28.04 -6.03
CA GLY A 697 -35.32 -27.65 -6.41
C GLY A 697 -35.25 -26.36 -7.23
N GLU A 698 -36.38 -25.65 -7.39
CA GLU A 698 -36.43 -24.38 -8.10
C GLU A 698 -35.88 -23.23 -7.24
N PRO A 699 -35.25 -22.21 -7.85
CA PRO A 699 -34.78 -21.04 -7.11
C PRO A 699 -35.96 -20.20 -6.61
N LEU A 700 -35.90 -19.80 -5.34
CA LEU A 700 -36.81 -18.84 -4.70
C LEU A 700 -36.04 -17.56 -4.39
N PRO A 701 -36.68 -16.38 -4.42
CA PRO A 701 -36.09 -15.17 -3.85
C PRO A 701 -35.67 -15.43 -2.39
N GLY A 702 -34.43 -15.10 -2.05
CA GLY A 702 -33.88 -15.28 -0.72
C GLY A 702 -33.86 -13.99 0.08
N VAL A 703 -33.71 -14.10 1.40
CA VAL A 703 -33.42 -12.98 2.28
C VAL A 703 -32.42 -13.41 3.35
N PHE A 704 -31.36 -12.61 3.55
CA PHE A 704 -30.44 -12.81 4.67
C PHE A 704 -30.02 -11.49 5.30
N GLY A 705 -29.73 -11.55 6.59
CA GLY A 705 -29.46 -10.35 7.37
C GLY A 705 -29.06 -10.63 8.81
N TRP A 706 -28.99 -9.54 9.57
CA TRP A 706 -28.62 -9.55 10.98
C TRP A 706 -29.65 -8.78 11.80
N ILE A 707 -29.97 -9.31 12.98
CA ILE A 707 -30.81 -8.64 13.97
C ILE A 707 -29.94 -8.28 15.16
N ALA A 708 -29.85 -7.00 15.49
CA ALA A 708 -29.13 -6.52 16.66
C ALA A 708 -30.08 -6.50 17.87
N VAL A 709 -29.68 -7.19 18.94
CA VAL A 709 -30.47 -7.36 20.15
C VAL A 709 -29.77 -6.63 21.31
N PRO A 710 -30.45 -5.74 22.05
CA PRO A 710 -29.87 -5.00 23.16
C PRO A 710 -29.53 -5.93 24.35
N PRO A 711 -28.62 -5.50 25.25
CA PRO A 711 -28.10 -6.34 26.33
C PRO A 711 -29.13 -6.72 27.40
N ASP A 712 -30.30 -6.08 27.42
CA ASP A 712 -31.40 -6.38 28.33
C ASP A 712 -32.36 -7.47 27.82
N ALA A 713 -32.20 -7.92 26.58
CA ALA A 713 -32.94 -9.06 26.02
C ALA A 713 -32.06 -10.32 26.00
N SER A 714 -32.61 -11.42 26.51
CA SER A 714 -31.92 -12.71 26.53
C SER A 714 -32.03 -13.42 25.16
N PRO A 715 -31.02 -14.21 24.74
CA PRO A 715 -31.12 -14.99 23.50
C PRO A 715 -32.36 -15.89 23.42
N VAL A 716 -32.82 -16.42 24.57
CA VAL A 716 -34.04 -17.25 24.64
C VAL A 716 -35.30 -16.44 24.29
N GLU A 717 -35.38 -15.17 24.72
CA GLU A 717 -36.49 -14.28 24.35
C GLU A 717 -36.45 -13.91 22.87
N VAL A 718 -35.25 -13.81 22.28
CA VAL A 718 -35.08 -13.54 20.85
C VAL A 718 -35.57 -14.73 20.04
N ASP A 719 -35.10 -15.94 20.35
CA ASP A 719 -35.49 -17.17 19.66
C ASP A 719 -37.01 -17.37 19.69
N ALA A 720 -37.62 -17.24 20.88
CA ALA A 720 -39.07 -17.36 21.04
C ALA A 720 -39.85 -16.30 20.24
N LEU A 721 -39.32 -15.08 20.12
CA LEU A 721 -39.96 -14.03 19.34
C LEU A 721 -39.82 -14.26 17.83
N LEU A 722 -38.65 -14.66 17.36
CA LEU A 722 -38.45 -14.96 15.93
C LEU A 722 -39.31 -16.14 15.50
N ASP A 723 -39.45 -17.16 16.35
CA ASP A 723 -40.34 -18.29 16.07
C ASP A 723 -41.81 -17.86 16.00
N ASP A 724 -42.31 -17.08 16.97
CA ASP A 724 -43.68 -16.56 16.98
C ASP A 724 -43.97 -15.65 15.77
N ALA A 725 -43.04 -14.75 15.45
CA ALA A 725 -43.20 -13.77 14.37
C ALA A 725 -43.13 -14.41 12.97
N THR A 726 -42.50 -15.59 12.85
CA THR A 726 -42.34 -16.30 11.57
C THR A 726 -43.16 -17.59 11.47
N GLU A 727 -43.94 -17.96 12.50
CA GLU A 727 -44.69 -19.23 12.60
C GLU A 727 -45.58 -19.51 11.36
N ARG A 728 -46.17 -18.45 10.79
CA ARG A 728 -47.12 -18.54 9.67
C ARG A 728 -46.48 -18.47 8.29
N TRP A 729 -45.17 -18.30 8.22
CA TRP A 729 -44.50 -18.12 6.94
C TRP A 729 -44.50 -19.43 6.15
N VAL A 730 -44.72 -19.32 4.84
CA VAL A 730 -44.77 -20.48 3.93
C VAL A 730 -43.41 -21.19 3.87
N HIS A 731 -42.34 -20.43 3.98
CA HIS A 731 -40.97 -20.91 4.06
C HIS A 731 -40.29 -20.31 5.29
N PRO A 732 -39.61 -21.13 6.12
CA PRO A 732 -39.02 -20.65 7.37
C PRO A 732 -37.70 -19.93 7.11
N LEU A 733 -37.34 -19.01 8.01
CA LEU A 733 -35.96 -18.54 8.16
C LEU A 733 -35.17 -19.49 9.07
N ALA A 734 -33.86 -19.45 8.97
CA ALA A 734 -32.93 -20.11 9.86
C ALA A 734 -32.02 -19.10 10.57
N TRP A 735 -31.93 -19.20 11.90
CA TRP A 735 -31.00 -18.47 12.75
C TRP A 735 -30.13 -19.44 13.57
N LEU A 736 -29.43 -20.34 12.87
CA LEU A 736 -28.79 -21.51 13.45
C LEU A 736 -27.86 -21.20 14.63
N GLU A 737 -27.08 -20.12 14.56
CA GLU A 737 -26.16 -19.75 15.65
C GLU A 737 -26.90 -19.29 16.91
N LEU A 738 -28.05 -18.62 16.76
CA LEU A 738 -28.91 -18.29 17.90
C LEU A 738 -29.49 -19.56 18.52
N ALA A 739 -30.03 -20.47 17.70
CA ALA A 739 -30.57 -21.75 18.16
C ALA A 739 -29.53 -22.59 18.93
N LYS A 740 -28.28 -22.63 18.43
CA LYS A 740 -27.15 -23.27 19.13
C LYS A 740 -26.82 -22.59 20.46
N ALA A 741 -26.85 -21.26 20.50
CA ALA A 741 -26.54 -20.49 21.70
C ALA A 741 -27.58 -20.68 22.81
N VAL A 742 -28.86 -20.92 22.46
CA VAL A 742 -29.94 -21.19 23.42
C VAL A 742 -30.19 -22.68 23.68
N ASP A 743 -29.59 -23.57 22.89
CA ASP A 743 -29.84 -25.02 22.89
C ASP A 743 -31.34 -25.36 22.68
N VAL A 744 -31.98 -24.66 21.75
CA VAL A 744 -33.41 -24.83 21.40
C VAL A 744 -33.51 -25.14 19.90
N GLU A 745 -34.20 -26.22 19.56
CA GLU A 745 -34.52 -26.64 18.18
C GLU A 745 -33.34 -26.60 17.17
N VAL A 746 -32.11 -26.82 17.61
CA VAL A 746 -30.90 -26.79 16.75
C VAL A 746 -31.07 -27.67 15.49
N GLU A 747 -31.56 -28.89 15.66
CA GLU A 747 -31.81 -29.84 14.56
C GLU A 747 -32.81 -29.30 13.51
N ARG A 748 -33.77 -28.46 13.91
CA ARG A 748 -34.72 -27.83 12.98
C ARG A 748 -33.98 -26.85 12.07
N HIS A 749 -33.13 -26.00 12.64
CA HIS A 749 -32.37 -25.01 11.88
C HIS A 749 -31.31 -25.64 10.98
N GLU A 750 -30.60 -26.67 11.44
CA GLU A 750 -29.64 -27.42 10.60
C GLU A 750 -30.33 -28.05 9.38
N ARG A 751 -31.55 -28.57 9.58
CA ARG A 751 -32.36 -29.11 8.48
C ARG A 751 -32.78 -28.02 7.51
N ILE A 752 -33.22 -26.85 7.98
CA ILE A 752 -33.61 -25.72 7.11
C ILE A 752 -32.41 -25.29 6.26
N THR A 753 -31.25 -25.04 6.87
CA THR A 753 -30.00 -24.70 6.16
C THR A 753 -29.69 -25.70 5.05
N LYS A 754 -29.78 -27.00 5.36
CA LYS A 754 -29.50 -28.06 4.39
C LYS A 754 -30.53 -28.17 3.26
N GLU A 755 -31.82 -28.09 3.58
CA GLU A 755 -32.90 -28.29 2.62
C GLU A 755 -33.06 -27.10 1.66
N TYR A 756 -32.73 -25.89 2.13
CA TYR A 756 -32.81 -24.66 1.35
C TYR A 756 -31.48 -24.26 0.70
N GLY A 757 -30.37 -24.93 1.04
CA GLY A 757 -29.04 -24.65 0.47
C GLY A 757 -28.45 -23.33 0.95
N LEU A 758 -28.64 -23.01 2.23
CA LEU A 758 -28.15 -21.80 2.90
C LEU A 758 -26.71 -21.97 3.38
#